data_AF-W8YVZ3-F1
#
_entry.id   AF-W8YVZ3-F1
#
_cell.length_a   1.000
_cell.length_b   1.000
_cell.length_c   1.000
_cell.angle_alpha   90.00
_cell.angle_beta   90.00
_cell.angle_gamma   90.00
#
_symmetry.space_group_name_H-M   'P 1'
#
loop_
_entity.id
_entity.type
_entity.pdbx_description
1 polymer ?
#
loop_
_entity_poly.entity_id
_entity_poly.type
_entity_poly.pdbx_seq_one_letter_code
_entity_poly.pdbx_strand_id
1 'polypeptide(L)'
;MERNTLIRTGSVDSGYGVNLGALWLYAGENDIGGDSRIVVRGNNAYDSTYSGLIVHGGKNVQGVELTDNVLDGAGTSGVEITSDMKGSLLVDNLIIRGERIDRVSNPAAPNFTFHEVNAGFASDPKPFEVRLSDGQTGPFRLESGLAITLQVLDKDGADVTGQAKIAVSPQAVASFKEGKLAAVAAGRADLEVRVGDIRRAYTVQVVDSVPTEPTPTPTGSPTPTPTGSPTPTPTPTVVPTPTPTGTPVPTSSPSTGPIGTPSPSLAPTAAPSASPGTGSQDGALQKAWTDKLFIVEVPAGSDGKVSFSAGALEEAAKRQPELVLHLVNGAVSVTLKAREAAEFLHAQPGTLAPGTALEFLLRKPDEPQARLAMQASLAKGWKPQGTPVEFGVFLTTPSSRKEAEPSSWIRFAYSFSQAGIVNITDSAVIRYDERLNSAGYVPANLTASHQLETQLTARTSRSGIFMLAVRPSGLSGLDGHWSALAVRSLASKGIVSGIPGAGFAPDKPVTRAELAAMLLRALDLNLPEQKAAFKDVSAGSWYTGAVAAAAEAGLMQGYADSSFHPAARVTREELAVVLARALAHLQQGDAAGQASEFADEGSISGWAADYVRQAAASGVMNGLPDGHFAPGQAASRAETATALFRLLAGTGLLGQ
;
A
#
# COMPACT_ATOMS: atom_id res chain seq x y z
N MET A 1 -15.11 -4.59 16.11
CA MET A 1 -15.52 -3.43 15.29
C MET A 1 -14.51 -3.29 14.17
N GLU A 2 -14.90 -3.48 12.90
CA GLU A 2 -13.91 -3.52 11.82
C GLU A 2 -14.35 -2.89 10.50
N ARG A 3 -13.38 -2.33 9.77
CA ARG A 3 -13.50 -1.76 8.42
C ARG A 3 -14.57 -0.67 8.25
N ASN A 4 -14.85 0.09 9.33
CA ASN A 4 -15.77 1.23 9.28
C ASN A 4 -15.04 2.48 8.81
N THR A 5 -15.74 3.36 8.09
CA THR A 5 -15.27 4.74 7.87
C THR A 5 -16.18 5.71 8.60
N LEU A 6 -15.61 6.49 9.52
CA LEU A 6 -16.28 7.36 10.47
C LEU A 6 -15.88 8.80 10.13
N ILE A 7 -16.83 9.71 9.95
CA ILE A 7 -16.53 11.04 9.40
C ILE A 7 -17.30 12.11 10.16
N ARG A 8 -16.60 13.15 10.64
CA ARG A 8 -17.20 14.22 11.48
C ARG A 8 -18.04 13.68 12.64
N THR A 9 -17.58 12.53 13.14
CA THR A 9 -18.13 11.85 14.31
C THR A 9 -17.49 12.41 15.57
N GLY A 10 -18.08 12.10 16.72
CA GLY A 10 -17.78 12.75 17.99
C GLY A 10 -18.70 13.93 18.28
N SER A 11 -18.96 14.17 19.56
CA SER A 11 -19.95 15.14 20.06
C SER A 11 -19.59 15.61 21.46
N VAL A 12 -20.18 16.73 21.90
CA VAL A 12 -20.22 17.07 23.33
C VAL A 12 -21.37 16.31 23.96
N ASP A 13 -21.15 15.65 25.09
CA ASP A 13 -22.23 15.15 25.94
C ASP A 13 -22.06 15.71 27.35
N SER A 14 -22.97 16.59 27.75
CA SER A 14 -22.96 17.24 29.07
C SER A 14 -23.30 16.30 30.23
N GLY A 15 -23.89 15.13 29.95
CA GLY A 15 -24.16 14.08 30.95
C GLY A 15 -22.90 13.32 31.35
N TYR A 16 -21.96 13.14 30.42
CA TYR A 16 -20.67 12.49 30.68
C TYR A 16 -19.53 13.46 31.03
N GLY A 17 -19.68 14.75 30.73
CA GLY A 17 -18.66 15.76 31.06
C GLY A 17 -17.38 15.66 30.23
N VAL A 18 -17.42 14.91 29.13
CA VAL A 18 -16.29 14.67 28.22
C VAL A 18 -16.69 14.91 26.77
N ASN A 19 -15.69 15.14 25.92
CA ASN A 19 -15.88 15.23 24.49
C ASN A 19 -15.78 13.83 23.87
N LEU A 20 -16.87 13.34 23.29
CA LEU A 20 -16.88 12.04 22.62
C LEU A 20 -16.11 12.12 21.31
N GLY A 21 -15.24 11.13 21.08
CA GLY A 21 -14.47 11.01 19.84
C GLY A 21 -15.21 10.24 18.74
N ALA A 22 -14.56 10.06 17.60
CA ALA A 22 -15.07 9.23 16.51
C ALA A 22 -15.20 7.75 16.92
N LEU A 23 -14.23 7.25 17.70
CA LEU A 23 -14.31 5.98 18.42
C LEU A 23 -14.44 6.24 19.91
N TRP A 24 -15.34 5.51 20.60
CA TRP A 24 -15.53 5.63 22.04
C TRP A 24 -15.51 4.26 22.72
N LEU A 25 -14.54 4.07 23.62
CA LEU A 25 -14.48 2.94 24.54
C LEU A 25 -15.02 3.40 25.91
N TYR A 26 -16.25 3.00 26.24
CA TYR A 26 -16.95 3.44 27.45
C TYR A 26 -16.88 2.41 28.58
N ALA A 27 -16.05 2.68 29.58
CA ALA A 27 -15.82 1.86 30.77
C ALA A 27 -16.37 2.56 32.03
N GLY A 28 -17.57 3.14 31.96
CA GLY A 28 -18.21 3.79 33.11
C GLY A 28 -18.86 2.81 34.07
N GLU A 29 -19.61 1.85 33.54
CA GLU A 29 -20.46 0.95 34.34
C GLU A 29 -19.81 -0.40 34.64
N ASN A 30 -19.12 -0.99 33.66
CA ASN A 30 -18.50 -2.31 33.74
C ASN A 30 -17.07 -2.29 33.20
N ASP A 31 -16.25 -3.26 33.61
CA ASP A 31 -14.93 -3.48 33.03
C ASP A 31 -15.05 -3.93 31.58
N ILE A 32 -14.14 -3.47 30.72
CA ILE A 32 -14.04 -3.89 29.31
C ILE A 32 -12.97 -4.97 29.19
N GLY A 33 -13.33 -6.09 28.55
CA GLY A 33 -12.37 -7.05 27.99
C GLY A 33 -11.51 -7.83 28.99
N GLY A 34 -12.13 -8.38 30.06
CA GLY A 34 -11.46 -9.29 31.00
C GLY A 34 -10.93 -10.56 30.33
N ASP A 35 -11.71 -11.65 30.30
CA ASP A 35 -11.35 -12.87 29.56
C ASP A 35 -11.66 -12.77 28.04
N SER A 36 -12.34 -11.71 27.62
CA SER A 36 -12.88 -11.52 26.27
C SER A 36 -12.02 -10.56 25.44
N ARG A 37 -11.39 -11.08 24.38
CA ARG A 37 -10.63 -10.31 23.40
C ARG A 37 -11.57 -9.42 22.55
N ILE A 38 -11.36 -8.11 22.56
CA ILE A 38 -12.13 -7.12 21.79
C ILE A 38 -11.21 -6.50 20.73
N VAL A 39 -11.57 -6.63 19.46
CA VAL A 39 -10.75 -6.10 18.35
C VAL A 39 -11.45 -4.92 17.67
N VAL A 40 -10.77 -3.79 17.62
CA VAL A 40 -11.15 -2.59 16.86
C VAL A 40 -10.13 -2.40 15.76
N ARG A 41 -10.48 -2.73 14.50
CA ARG A 41 -9.48 -2.80 13.41
C ARG A 41 -9.87 -2.23 12.05
N GLY A 42 -8.90 -1.70 11.31
CA GLY A 42 -9.10 -1.25 9.93
C GLY A 42 -10.11 -0.09 9.80
N ASN A 43 -10.39 0.63 10.88
CA ASN A 43 -11.37 1.72 10.87
C ASN A 43 -10.67 3.04 10.53
N ASN A 44 -11.27 3.85 9.67
CA ASN A 44 -10.77 5.16 9.30
C ASN A 44 -11.67 6.25 9.90
N ALA A 45 -11.16 7.01 10.87
CA ALA A 45 -11.83 8.17 11.45
C ALA A 45 -11.28 9.45 10.83
N TYR A 46 -12.08 10.15 10.05
CA TYR A 46 -11.74 11.40 9.37
C TYR A 46 -12.46 12.60 9.98
N ASP A 47 -11.74 13.70 10.22
CA ASP A 47 -12.31 15.01 10.57
C ASP A 47 -13.19 14.97 11.84
N SER A 48 -12.83 14.18 12.85
CA SER A 48 -13.62 14.08 14.09
C SER A 48 -13.78 15.45 14.76
N THR A 49 -14.97 15.75 15.26
CA THR A 49 -15.25 17.03 15.94
C THR A 49 -14.36 17.25 17.15
N TYR A 50 -13.98 16.17 17.84
CA TYR A 50 -13.10 16.16 19.00
C TYR A 50 -12.00 15.12 18.81
N SER A 51 -11.90 14.11 19.67
CA SER A 51 -10.81 13.13 19.61
C SER A 51 -11.03 12.06 18.53
N GLY A 52 -9.95 11.55 17.94
CA GLY A 52 -10.06 10.42 17.01
C GLY A 52 -10.57 9.16 17.71
N LEU A 53 -10.06 8.90 18.91
CA LEU A 53 -10.55 7.87 19.82
C LEU A 53 -10.51 8.38 21.26
N ILE A 54 -11.57 8.13 22.04
CA ILE A 54 -11.59 8.37 23.49
C ILE A 54 -11.83 7.06 24.27
N VAL A 55 -11.06 6.87 25.34
CA VAL A 55 -11.32 5.86 26.38
C VAL A 55 -11.77 6.61 27.64
N HIS A 56 -13.02 6.40 28.03
CA HIS A 56 -13.67 7.16 29.08
C HIS A 56 -14.40 6.27 30.08
N GLY A 57 -14.20 6.55 31.37
CA GLY A 57 -14.88 5.90 32.49
C GLY A 57 -13.99 5.82 33.73
N GLY A 58 -14.33 4.90 34.64
CA GLY A 58 -13.57 4.64 35.88
C GLY A 58 -13.35 3.14 36.16
N LYS A 59 -13.70 2.28 35.21
CA LYS A 59 -13.52 0.82 35.25
C LYS A 59 -12.25 0.41 34.50
N ASN A 60 -11.88 -0.85 34.63
CA ASN A 60 -10.69 -1.40 33.99
C ASN A 60 -10.97 -1.69 32.50
N VAL A 61 -10.03 -1.36 31.62
CA VAL A 61 -10.02 -1.78 30.21
C VAL A 61 -8.82 -2.68 30.00
N GLN A 62 -9.04 -3.92 29.63
CA GLN A 62 -8.01 -4.86 29.20
C GLN A 62 -8.53 -5.63 27.97
N GLY A 63 -7.70 -6.47 27.36
CA GLY A 63 -8.12 -7.34 26.24
C GLY A 63 -8.56 -6.61 24.96
N VAL A 64 -8.46 -5.28 24.89
CA VAL A 64 -8.81 -4.48 23.70
C VAL A 64 -7.58 -4.26 22.82
N GLU A 65 -7.72 -4.57 21.53
CA GLU A 65 -6.72 -4.35 20.48
C GLU A 65 -7.18 -3.27 19.51
N LEU A 66 -6.33 -2.26 19.29
CA LEU A 66 -6.47 -1.26 18.24
C LEU A 66 -5.47 -1.61 17.12
N THR A 67 -5.94 -2.20 16.01
CA THR A 67 -5.06 -2.63 14.91
C THR A 67 -5.41 -1.99 13.56
N ASP A 68 -4.43 -1.45 12.83
CA ASP A 68 -4.63 -0.95 11.46
C ASP A 68 -5.70 0.18 11.34
N ASN A 69 -5.94 0.96 12.40
CA ASN A 69 -6.88 2.08 12.34
C ASN A 69 -6.16 3.38 11.94
N VAL A 70 -6.88 4.27 11.26
CA VAL A 70 -6.40 5.60 10.87
C VAL A 70 -7.25 6.65 11.56
N LEU A 71 -6.63 7.54 12.32
CA LEU A 71 -7.26 8.70 12.96
C LEU A 71 -6.66 9.97 12.33
N ASP A 72 -7.45 10.68 11.53
CA ASP A 72 -6.96 11.72 10.61
C ASP A 72 -7.81 13.00 10.73
N GLY A 73 -7.20 14.10 11.16
CA GLY A 73 -7.88 15.39 11.28
C GLY A 73 -8.70 15.59 12.55
N ALA A 74 -8.31 14.99 13.69
CA ALA A 74 -9.04 15.11 14.95
C ALA A 74 -9.10 16.56 15.47
N GLY A 75 -10.30 17.05 15.81
CA GLY A 75 -10.55 18.40 16.31
C GLY A 75 -9.90 18.71 17.66
N THR A 76 -9.60 17.70 18.48
CA THR A 76 -8.73 17.80 19.66
C THR A 76 -7.51 16.90 19.51
N SER A 77 -7.52 15.72 20.12
CA SER A 77 -6.39 14.80 20.20
C SER A 77 -6.62 13.53 19.38
N GLY A 78 -5.55 12.90 18.88
CA GLY A 78 -5.66 11.65 18.14
C GLY A 78 -6.30 10.54 18.97
N VAL A 79 -5.68 10.24 20.12
CA VAL A 79 -6.22 9.38 21.18
C VAL A 79 -6.32 10.15 22.48
N GLU A 80 -7.40 9.97 23.24
CA GLU A 80 -7.64 10.59 24.54
C GLU A 80 -8.02 9.52 25.58
N ILE A 81 -7.35 9.52 26.74
CA ILE A 81 -7.65 8.64 27.88
C ILE A 81 -8.06 9.52 29.06
N THR A 82 -9.24 9.34 29.64
CA THR A 82 -9.68 10.15 30.79
C THR A 82 -8.96 9.75 32.08
N SER A 83 -8.69 10.70 32.99
CA SER A 83 -7.83 10.55 34.18
C SER A 83 -8.07 9.33 35.05
N ASP A 84 -9.33 8.88 35.14
CA ASP A 84 -9.77 7.88 36.11
C ASP A 84 -9.65 6.44 35.56
N MET A 85 -9.23 6.30 34.30
CA MET A 85 -9.08 5.03 33.60
C MET A 85 -7.96 4.14 34.17
N LYS A 86 -8.17 2.82 34.05
CA LYS A 86 -7.21 1.79 34.47
C LYS A 86 -7.05 0.72 33.38
N GLY A 87 -5.87 0.11 33.34
CA GLY A 87 -5.60 -1.05 32.49
C GLY A 87 -4.74 -0.71 31.27
N SER A 88 -5.09 -1.26 30.10
CA SER A 88 -4.23 -1.21 28.92
C SER A 88 -4.97 -1.41 27.60
N LEU A 89 -4.43 -0.80 26.55
CA LEU A 89 -4.75 -1.12 25.16
C LEU A 89 -3.53 -1.74 24.46
N LEU A 90 -3.74 -2.81 23.70
CA LEU A 90 -2.76 -3.23 22.71
C LEU A 90 -2.92 -2.37 21.46
N VAL A 91 -1.81 -1.86 20.93
CA VAL A 91 -1.79 -0.99 19.75
C VAL A 91 -0.88 -1.59 18.70
N ASP A 92 -1.38 -1.73 17.48
CA ASP A 92 -0.60 -2.12 16.29
C ASP A 92 -1.03 -1.28 15.08
N ASN A 93 -0.08 -0.78 14.31
CA ASN A 93 -0.31 -0.01 13.09
C ASN A 93 -1.41 1.09 13.23
N LEU A 94 -1.44 1.79 14.36
CA LEU A 94 -2.39 2.89 14.61
C LEU A 94 -1.80 4.20 14.06
N ILE A 95 -2.34 4.65 12.93
CA ILE A 95 -1.92 5.89 12.26
C ILE A 95 -2.70 7.05 12.86
N ILE A 96 -1.98 8.07 13.32
CA ILE A 96 -2.55 9.32 13.85
C ILE A 96 -1.91 10.50 13.11
N ARG A 97 -2.72 11.40 12.55
CA ARG A 97 -2.22 12.62 11.89
C ARG A 97 -3.27 13.73 11.84
N GLY A 98 -2.84 14.98 11.71
CA GLY A 98 -3.73 16.14 11.48
C GLY A 98 -4.60 16.54 12.67
N GLU A 99 -4.36 15.96 13.85
CA GLU A 99 -4.89 16.41 15.14
C GLU A 99 -4.50 17.87 15.47
N ARG A 100 -5.25 18.50 16.37
CA ARG A 100 -5.05 19.92 16.73
C ARG A 100 -4.39 20.18 18.07
N ILE A 101 -4.40 19.20 18.98
CA ILE A 101 -3.86 19.32 20.34
C ILE A 101 -2.73 18.30 20.53
N ASP A 102 -3.03 17.07 20.92
CA ASP A 102 -2.04 16.01 21.17
C ASP A 102 -2.27 14.80 20.26
N ARG A 103 -1.20 14.11 19.82
CA ARG A 103 -1.37 12.81 19.16
C ARG A 103 -1.96 11.76 20.10
N VAL A 104 -1.50 11.73 21.34
CA VAL A 104 -2.02 10.88 22.41
C VAL A 104 -2.03 11.66 23.72
N SER A 105 -3.21 11.87 24.30
CA SER A 105 -3.37 12.45 25.64
C SER A 105 -3.72 11.34 26.64
N ASN A 106 -2.89 11.16 27.67
CA ASN A 106 -3.08 10.14 28.71
C ASN A 106 -2.78 10.67 30.13
N PRO A 107 -3.64 11.55 30.68
CA PRO A 107 -3.58 11.97 32.08
C PRO A 107 -3.77 10.83 33.10
N ALA A 108 -4.23 9.65 32.69
CA ALA A 108 -4.35 8.47 33.57
C ALA A 108 -3.02 7.73 33.80
N ALA A 109 -1.94 8.09 33.11
CA ALA A 109 -0.63 7.48 33.33
C ALA A 109 -0.17 7.68 34.80
N PRO A 110 0.35 6.64 35.47
CA PRO A 110 0.74 5.33 34.97
C PRO A 110 -0.35 4.24 35.07
N ASN A 111 -1.57 4.55 35.55
CA ASN A 111 -2.64 3.56 35.77
C ASN A 111 -3.22 2.97 34.47
N PHE A 112 -3.05 3.70 33.36
CA PHE A 112 -3.41 3.26 32.02
C PHE A 112 -2.19 3.27 31.09
N THR A 113 -1.88 2.13 30.45
CA THR A 113 -0.69 1.98 29.61
C THR A 113 -1.00 1.42 28.23
N PHE A 114 -0.36 1.96 27.19
CA PHE A 114 -0.37 1.34 25.87
C PHE A 114 0.66 0.22 25.79
N HIS A 115 0.30 -0.87 25.11
CA HIS A 115 1.17 -1.98 24.77
C HIS A 115 1.36 -1.99 23.25
N GLU A 116 2.37 -1.27 22.77
CA GLU A 116 2.72 -1.26 21.36
C GLU A 116 3.34 -2.60 20.93
N VAL A 117 2.76 -3.19 19.88
CA VAL A 117 3.32 -4.34 19.16
C VAL A 117 3.56 -3.96 17.70
N ASN A 118 4.58 -4.54 17.07
CA ASN A 118 4.98 -4.27 15.69
C ASN A 118 5.11 -2.76 15.42
N ALA A 119 4.25 -2.19 14.58
CA ALA A 119 4.25 -0.78 14.23
C ALA A 119 3.71 0.13 15.35
N GLY A 120 2.93 -0.41 16.31
CA GLY A 120 2.42 0.34 17.46
C GLY A 120 1.63 1.57 17.03
N PHE A 121 1.96 2.74 17.60
CA PHE A 121 1.55 4.03 17.01
C PHE A 121 2.41 4.29 15.76
N ALA A 122 1.93 3.93 14.57
CA ALA A 122 2.72 3.93 13.33
C ALA A 122 3.29 5.31 12.95
N SER A 123 2.62 6.40 13.37
CA SER A 123 3.08 7.77 13.13
C SER A 123 4.20 8.24 14.08
N ASP A 124 4.59 7.46 15.09
CA ASP A 124 5.66 7.84 16.02
C ASP A 124 7.06 7.44 15.55
N PRO A 125 8.06 8.34 15.65
CA PRO A 125 9.46 7.95 15.47
C PRO A 125 9.82 6.89 16.52
N LYS A 126 10.32 5.74 16.07
CA LYS A 126 10.58 4.62 16.97
C LYS A 126 11.87 4.83 17.75
N PRO A 127 11.90 4.52 19.07
CA PRO A 127 13.08 4.73 19.91
C PRO A 127 14.26 3.85 19.50
N PHE A 128 13.95 2.69 18.92
CA PHE A 128 14.87 1.81 18.21
C PHE A 128 14.07 1.01 17.17
N GLU A 129 14.73 0.58 16.10
CA GLU A 129 14.24 -0.35 15.09
C GLU A 129 14.76 -1.76 15.36
N VAL A 130 14.00 -2.79 15.01
CA VAL A 130 14.47 -4.18 15.01
C VAL A 130 14.38 -4.68 13.58
N ARG A 131 15.51 -5.07 13.00
CA ARG A 131 15.62 -5.41 11.58
C ARG A 131 16.27 -6.77 11.41
N LEU A 132 15.69 -7.62 10.56
CA LEU A 132 16.29 -8.89 10.15
C LEU A 132 17.22 -8.70 8.94
N SER A 133 18.17 -9.60 8.73
CA SER A 133 19.14 -9.48 7.63
C SER A 133 18.56 -9.64 6.21
N ASP A 134 17.28 -10.00 6.08
CA ASP A 134 16.50 -9.96 4.83
C ASP A 134 15.69 -8.66 4.66
N GLY A 135 15.78 -7.75 5.63
CA GLY A 135 15.18 -6.42 5.65
C GLY A 135 13.85 -6.30 6.37
N GLN A 136 13.26 -7.38 6.91
CA GLN A 136 12.00 -7.27 7.66
C GLN A 136 12.18 -6.41 8.92
N THR A 137 11.19 -5.58 9.24
CA THR A 137 11.19 -4.61 10.37
C THR A 137 10.11 -4.88 11.43
N GLY A 138 9.24 -5.86 11.20
CA GLY A 138 8.18 -6.32 12.11
C GLY A 138 6.77 -5.90 11.66
N PRO A 139 5.76 -6.80 11.68
CA PRO A 139 5.80 -8.19 12.12
C PRO A 139 6.68 -9.07 11.24
N PHE A 140 7.29 -10.09 11.83
CA PHE A 140 8.25 -10.97 11.17
C PHE A 140 7.57 -12.23 10.66
N ARG A 141 7.92 -12.67 9.45
CA ARG A 141 7.53 -13.95 8.86
C ARG A 141 8.78 -14.78 8.57
N LEU A 142 8.86 -15.97 9.16
CA LEU A 142 9.97 -16.90 8.97
C LEU A 142 9.46 -18.27 8.51
N GLU A 143 10.30 -19.03 7.82
CA GLU A 143 10.02 -20.41 7.46
C GLU A 143 10.67 -21.35 8.47
N SER A 144 9.98 -22.42 8.85
CA SER A 144 10.45 -23.38 9.84
C SER A 144 11.85 -23.92 9.50
N GLY A 145 12.76 -23.92 10.48
CA GLY A 145 14.17 -24.28 10.29
C GLY A 145 15.10 -23.12 9.88
N LEU A 146 14.57 -21.95 9.51
CA LEU A 146 15.39 -20.77 9.20
C LEU A 146 15.97 -20.14 10.48
N ALA A 147 17.26 -19.77 10.44
CA ALA A 147 17.89 -18.93 11.47
C ALA A 147 18.50 -17.68 10.82
N ILE A 148 17.98 -16.52 11.17
CA ILE A 148 18.28 -15.24 10.52
C ILE A 148 18.85 -14.23 11.52
N THR A 149 19.84 -13.44 11.11
CA THR A 149 20.45 -12.41 11.96
C THR A 149 19.43 -11.31 12.24
N LEU A 150 19.32 -10.91 13.51
CA LEU A 150 18.49 -9.81 13.98
C LEU A 150 19.41 -8.71 14.51
N GLN A 151 19.23 -7.49 14.02
CA GLN A 151 19.87 -6.29 14.51
C GLN A 151 18.86 -5.39 15.22
N VAL A 152 19.32 -4.70 16.25
CA VAL A 152 18.59 -3.61 16.91
C VAL A 152 19.35 -2.32 16.61
N LEU A 153 18.69 -1.40 15.91
CA LEU A 153 19.27 -0.12 15.50
C LEU A 153 18.66 1.00 16.34
N ASP A 154 19.46 1.92 16.86
CA ASP A 154 18.93 3.09 17.54
C ASP A 154 18.30 4.10 16.56
N LYS A 155 17.77 5.21 17.08
CA LYS A 155 17.14 6.28 16.29
C LYS A 155 18.06 6.92 15.24
N ASP A 156 19.38 6.81 15.39
CA ASP A 156 20.38 7.37 14.47
C ASP A 156 20.92 6.28 13.51
N GLY A 157 20.41 5.05 13.62
CA GLY A 157 20.77 3.91 12.78
C GLY A 157 22.00 3.14 13.26
N ALA A 158 22.54 3.42 14.45
CA ALA A 158 23.68 2.70 14.98
C ALA A 158 23.27 1.33 15.56
N ASP A 159 24.11 0.31 15.35
CA ASP A 159 23.84 -1.04 15.86
C ASP A 159 24.04 -1.12 17.38
N VAL A 160 22.93 -1.25 18.09
CA VAL A 160 22.86 -1.40 19.55
C VAL A 160 22.42 -2.81 19.97
N THR A 161 22.51 -3.82 19.07
CA THR A 161 22.10 -5.21 19.33
C THR A 161 22.77 -5.79 20.57
N GLY A 162 24.04 -5.48 20.80
CA GLY A 162 24.78 -5.92 22.00
C GLY A 162 24.31 -5.30 23.32
N GLN A 163 23.50 -4.24 23.26
CA GLN A 163 22.87 -3.59 24.42
C GLN A 163 21.44 -4.10 24.67
N ALA A 164 20.86 -4.80 23.69
CA ALA A 164 19.48 -5.23 23.72
C ALA A 164 19.28 -6.54 24.51
N LYS A 165 18.25 -6.57 25.36
CA LYS A 165 17.74 -7.81 25.97
C LYS A 165 16.60 -8.32 25.11
N ILE A 166 16.78 -9.50 24.53
CA ILE A 166 15.85 -10.11 23.58
C ILE A 166 15.26 -11.40 24.18
N ALA A 167 13.93 -11.53 24.16
CA ALA A 167 13.20 -12.70 24.60
C ALA A 167 12.18 -13.11 23.54
N VAL A 168 11.93 -14.42 23.39
CA VAL A 168 10.94 -14.95 22.45
C VAL A 168 10.09 -16.00 23.14
N SER A 169 8.77 -15.95 22.95
CA SER A 169 7.81 -16.87 23.57
C SER A 169 6.64 -17.20 22.62
N PRO A 170 6.22 -18.46 22.48
CA PRO A 170 6.82 -19.66 23.06
C PRO A 170 8.08 -20.09 22.30
N GLN A 171 9.11 -20.56 23.03
CA GLN A 171 10.37 -21.02 22.41
C GLN A 171 10.22 -22.24 21.50
N ALA A 172 9.10 -22.96 21.60
CA ALA A 172 8.74 -24.05 20.70
C ALA A 172 8.39 -23.59 19.27
N VAL A 173 8.01 -22.31 19.08
CA VAL A 173 7.71 -21.72 17.77
C VAL A 173 8.91 -20.96 17.23
N ALA A 174 9.50 -20.06 18.03
CA ALA A 174 10.70 -19.32 17.65
C ALA A 174 11.62 -19.09 18.86
N SER A 175 12.93 -19.04 18.64
CA SER A 175 13.94 -18.82 19.69
C SER A 175 14.97 -17.80 19.25
N PHE A 176 15.66 -17.16 20.19
CA PHE A 176 16.75 -16.22 19.91
C PHE A 176 18.04 -16.70 20.56
N LYS A 177 19.11 -16.84 19.77
CA LYS A 177 20.44 -17.28 20.23
C LYS A 177 21.53 -16.72 19.32
N GLU A 178 22.66 -16.31 19.90
CA GLU A 178 23.87 -15.90 19.14
C GLU A 178 23.58 -14.83 18.05
N GLY A 179 22.75 -13.83 18.37
CA GLY A 179 22.38 -12.75 17.43
C GLY A 179 21.38 -13.16 16.35
N LYS A 180 20.84 -14.38 16.40
CA LYS A 180 19.90 -14.91 15.41
C LYS A 180 18.55 -15.26 16.00
N LEU A 181 17.51 -14.87 15.27
CA LEU A 181 16.14 -15.33 15.46
C LEU A 181 15.95 -16.62 14.64
N ALA A 182 15.63 -17.72 15.32
CA ALA A 182 15.45 -19.04 14.72
C ALA A 182 13.99 -19.46 14.77
N ALA A 183 13.44 -19.84 13.62
CA ALA A 183 12.13 -20.43 13.46
C ALA A 183 12.19 -21.94 13.75
N VAL A 184 11.49 -22.38 14.80
CA VAL A 184 11.57 -23.74 15.36
C VAL A 184 10.44 -24.62 14.84
N ALA A 185 9.20 -24.13 14.85
CA ALA A 185 8.02 -24.83 14.34
C ALA A 185 6.94 -23.84 13.90
N ALA A 186 6.06 -24.23 12.99
CA ALA A 186 4.95 -23.39 12.53
C ALA A 186 4.03 -22.96 13.68
N GLY A 187 3.67 -21.68 13.70
CA GLY A 187 2.91 -21.07 14.77
C GLY A 187 3.22 -19.58 14.92
N ARG A 188 2.63 -18.97 15.96
CA ARG A 188 2.89 -17.58 16.35
C ARG A 188 3.73 -17.54 17.63
N ALA A 189 4.75 -16.69 17.64
CA ALA A 189 5.49 -16.29 18.82
C ALA A 189 5.51 -14.77 18.93
N ASP A 190 5.70 -14.27 20.14
CA ASP A 190 5.97 -12.86 20.41
C ASP A 190 7.46 -12.70 20.73
N LEU A 191 8.10 -11.77 20.05
CA LEU A 191 9.49 -11.34 20.21
C LEU A 191 9.49 -10.02 20.99
N GLU A 192 10.07 -10.02 22.18
CA GLU A 192 10.27 -8.84 23.00
C GLU A 192 11.72 -8.37 22.91
N VAL A 193 11.91 -7.07 22.68
CA VAL A 193 13.21 -6.42 22.65
C VAL A 193 13.20 -5.26 23.64
N ARG A 194 14.22 -5.18 24.50
CA ARG A 194 14.43 -4.05 25.41
C ARG A 194 15.80 -3.42 25.21
N VAL A 195 15.84 -2.10 25.12
CA VAL A 195 17.09 -1.30 25.11
C VAL A 195 16.98 -0.31 26.27
N GLY A 196 17.83 -0.50 27.29
CA GLY A 196 17.62 0.16 28.59
C GLY A 196 16.27 -0.20 29.19
N ASP A 197 15.48 0.81 29.56
CA ASP A 197 14.12 0.67 30.08
C ASP A 197 13.04 0.63 28.98
N ILE A 198 13.41 0.92 27.72
CA ILE A 198 12.47 0.97 26.59
C ILE A 198 12.20 -0.46 26.10
N ARG A 199 10.92 -0.84 26.01
CA ARG A 199 10.43 -2.15 25.54
C ARG A 199 9.63 -2.00 24.25
N ARG A 200 9.89 -2.85 23.26
CA ARG A 200 9.01 -3.08 22.10
C ARG A 200 8.74 -4.58 21.95
N ALA A 201 7.56 -4.92 21.45
CA ALA A 201 7.18 -6.30 21.15
C ALA A 201 6.82 -6.44 19.66
N TYR A 202 6.99 -7.64 19.11
CA TYR A 202 6.80 -7.95 17.70
C TYR A 202 6.20 -9.34 17.53
N THR A 203 5.25 -9.49 16.61
CA THR A 203 4.75 -10.79 16.18
C THR A 203 5.80 -11.48 15.31
N VAL A 204 6.12 -12.74 15.62
CA VAL A 204 6.89 -13.64 14.77
C VAL A 204 5.95 -14.77 14.32
N GLN A 205 5.57 -14.74 13.04
CA GLN A 205 4.83 -15.81 12.41
C GLN A 205 5.79 -16.78 11.75
N VAL A 206 5.88 -18.00 12.29
CA VAL A 206 6.56 -19.10 11.63
C VAL A 206 5.55 -19.87 10.78
N VAL A 207 5.91 -20.13 9.53
CA VAL A 207 5.16 -21.01 8.62
C VAL A 207 5.96 -22.29 8.38
N ASP A 208 5.29 -23.37 8.00
CA ASP A 208 5.99 -24.57 7.54
C ASP A 208 6.86 -24.25 6.32
N SER A 209 8.06 -24.83 6.30
CA SER A 209 8.91 -24.80 5.11
C SER A 209 8.17 -25.52 3.98
N VAL A 210 7.82 -24.81 2.91
CA VAL A 210 7.28 -25.46 1.70
C VAL A 210 8.37 -26.42 1.20
N PRO A 211 8.11 -27.73 1.04
CA PRO A 211 9.10 -28.64 0.51
C PRO A 211 9.59 -28.10 -0.83
N THR A 212 10.90 -27.83 -0.94
CA THR A 212 11.51 -27.55 -2.23
C THR A 212 11.28 -28.77 -3.10
N GLU A 213 10.41 -28.64 -4.10
CA GLU A 213 10.22 -29.67 -5.11
C GLU A 213 11.61 -30.04 -5.64
N PRO A 214 12.03 -31.31 -5.52
CA PRO A 214 13.39 -31.70 -5.82
C PRO A 214 13.67 -31.34 -7.27
N THR A 215 14.77 -30.61 -7.51
CA THR A 215 15.20 -30.24 -8.86
C THR A 215 15.15 -31.49 -9.74
N PRO A 216 14.37 -31.50 -10.84
CA PRO A 216 14.22 -32.70 -11.64
C PRO A 216 15.60 -33.07 -12.18
N THR A 217 16.13 -34.19 -11.70
CA THR A 217 17.29 -34.85 -12.28
C THR A 217 17.00 -35.01 -13.78
N PRO A 218 17.92 -34.64 -14.69
CA PRO A 218 17.64 -34.63 -16.13
C PRO A 218 17.39 -36.06 -16.64
N THR A 219 16.12 -36.45 -16.69
CA THR A 219 15.68 -37.73 -17.24
C THR A 219 15.89 -37.71 -18.75
N GLY A 220 16.50 -38.77 -19.28
CA GLY A 220 16.81 -38.89 -20.71
C GLY A 220 15.56 -38.79 -21.60
N SER A 221 15.75 -38.21 -22.79
CA SER A 221 14.70 -38.00 -23.80
C SER A 221 13.88 -39.27 -24.07
N PRO A 222 12.53 -39.22 -23.97
CA PRO A 222 11.68 -40.36 -24.32
C PRO A 222 11.48 -40.48 -25.83
N THR A 223 11.56 -41.72 -26.34
CA THR A 223 11.14 -42.11 -27.69
C THR A 223 9.61 -42.22 -27.75
N PRO A 224 8.92 -41.74 -28.81
CA PRO A 224 7.46 -41.81 -28.90
C PRO A 224 6.94 -43.23 -29.19
N THR A 225 5.75 -43.56 -28.68
CA THR A 225 4.99 -44.79 -28.96
C THR A 225 3.48 -44.45 -28.84
N PRO A 226 2.58 -45.02 -29.65
CA PRO A 226 1.42 -44.26 -30.15
C PRO A 226 0.11 -44.36 -29.35
N THR A 227 -0.80 -43.47 -29.73
CA THR A 227 -2.12 -43.15 -29.18
C THR A 227 -3.10 -44.32 -29.03
N GLY A 228 -3.80 -44.38 -27.88
CA GLY A 228 -4.99 -45.21 -27.65
C GLY A 228 -6.29 -44.37 -27.62
N SER A 229 -7.39 -44.97 -28.09
CA SER A 229 -8.72 -44.35 -28.27
C SER A 229 -9.50 -44.18 -26.94
N PRO A 230 -10.45 -43.22 -26.81
CA PRO A 230 -11.11 -42.93 -25.53
C PRO A 230 -12.28 -43.87 -25.17
N THR A 231 -12.52 -43.99 -23.86
CA THR A 231 -13.65 -44.71 -23.23
C THR A 231 -14.64 -43.69 -22.61
N PRO A 232 -15.97 -43.90 -22.69
CA PRO A 232 -16.95 -42.84 -22.37
C PRO A 232 -17.20 -42.57 -20.87
N THR A 233 -17.55 -41.31 -20.59
CA THR A 233 -17.89 -40.74 -19.28
C THR A 233 -19.30 -41.16 -18.78
N PRO A 234 -19.50 -41.44 -17.48
CA PRO A 234 -20.82 -41.67 -16.89
C PRO A 234 -21.61 -40.37 -16.59
N THR A 235 -22.93 -40.43 -16.76
CA THR A 235 -23.89 -39.33 -16.56
C THR A 235 -24.18 -39.03 -15.08
N PRO A 236 -24.27 -37.75 -14.64
CA PRO A 236 -24.71 -37.40 -13.29
C PRO A 236 -26.23 -37.49 -13.11
N THR A 237 -26.68 -37.96 -11.94
CA THR A 237 -28.09 -38.09 -11.55
C THR A 237 -28.62 -36.81 -10.89
N VAL A 238 -29.90 -36.48 -11.14
CA VAL A 238 -30.58 -35.29 -10.62
C VAL A 238 -31.04 -35.48 -9.16
N VAL A 239 -30.87 -34.46 -8.32
CA VAL A 239 -31.42 -34.37 -6.96
C VAL A 239 -32.47 -33.25 -6.92
N PRO A 240 -33.68 -33.45 -6.34
CA PRO A 240 -34.76 -32.47 -6.40
C PRO A 240 -34.72 -31.39 -5.32
N THR A 241 -35.20 -30.20 -5.68
CA THR A 241 -35.32 -28.97 -4.88
C THR A 241 -36.54 -28.99 -3.93
N PRO A 242 -36.42 -28.47 -2.68
CA PRO A 242 -37.56 -28.07 -1.86
C PRO A 242 -37.98 -26.59 -2.04
N THR A 243 -39.29 -26.36 -2.11
CA THR A 243 -39.98 -25.07 -2.33
C THR A 243 -40.16 -24.28 -1.01
N PRO A 244 -40.16 -22.91 -1.01
CA PRO A 244 -40.21 -22.10 0.22
C PRO A 244 -41.61 -21.99 0.87
N THR A 245 -41.68 -21.49 2.10
CA THR A 245 -42.96 -21.20 2.79
C THR A 245 -42.87 -19.99 3.74
N GLY A 246 -43.73 -19.00 3.51
CA GLY A 246 -44.53 -18.33 4.55
C GLY A 246 -43.90 -17.27 5.46
N THR A 247 -43.94 -16.00 5.04
CA THR A 247 -43.85 -14.82 5.93
C THR A 247 -45.24 -14.44 6.48
N PRO A 248 -45.35 -14.01 7.76
CA PRO A 248 -46.43 -13.12 8.19
C PRO A 248 -45.92 -11.78 8.77
N VAL A 249 -46.71 -10.71 8.57
CA VAL A 249 -46.51 -9.34 9.09
C VAL A 249 -47.91 -8.74 9.39
N PRO A 250 -48.05 -7.63 10.13
CA PRO A 250 -48.06 -7.50 11.59
C PRO A 250 -49.49 -7.21 12.14
N THR A 251 -49.64 -6.85 13.42
CA THR A 251 -50.88 -6.23 13.93
C THR A 251 -50.61 -5.16 15.02
N SER A 252 -51.60 -4.29 15.23
CA SER A 252 -51.58 -2.91 15.73
C SER A 252 -51.17 -2.59 17.19
N SER A 253 -50.76 -1.32 17.36
CA SER A 253 -50.59 -0.53 18.60
C SER A 253 -51.90 -0.25 19.37
N PRO A 254 -51.83 0.30 20.60
CA PRO A 254 -52.35 1.68 20.78
C PRO A 254 -51.42 2.64 21.59
N SER A 255 -51.84 3.91 21.69
CA SER A 255 -51.03 5.09 22.03
C SER A 255 -51.54 5.88 23.26
N THR A 256 -50.60 6.52 23.98
CA THR A 256 -50.66 7.88 24.59
C THR A 256 -49.21 8.41 24.67
N GLY A 257 -48.87 9.70 24.80
CA GLY A 257 -49.62 10.97 24.79
C GLY A 257 -48.63 12.17 24.74
N PRO A 258 -49.02 13.42 24.36
CA PRO A 258 -48.05 14.43 23.92
C PRO A 258 -47.67 15.50 24.98
N ILE A 259 -46.40 15.92 25.00
CA ILE A 259 -45.92 17.16 25.65
C ILE A 259 -44.91 17.86 24.71
N GLY A 260 -44.98 19.20 24.66
CA GLY A 260 -44.49 20.04 23.57
C GLY A 260 -42.99 20.24 23.41
N THR A 261 -42.64 20.65 22.19
CA THR A 261 -41.35 21.25 21.80
C THR A 261 -41.26 22.72 22.21
N PRO A 262 -40.03 23.24 22.33
CA PRO A 262 -39.62 24.22 21.33
C PRO A 262 -38.32 23.83 20.58
N SER A 263 -38.20 24.41 19.38
CA SER A 263 -37.12 24.23 18.38
C SER A 263 -36.08 25.38 18.50
N PRO A 264 -34.89 25.31 17.86
CA PRO A 264 -34.39 24.27 16.96
C PRO A 264 -33.14 23.54 17.44
N SER A 265 -33.18 22.21 17.28
CA SER A 265 -31.99 21.38 17.18
C SER A 265 -31.13 21.86 16.01
N LEU A 266 -29.80 21.93 16.21
CA LEU A 266 -28.90 21.79 15.07
C LEU A 266 -29.14 20.39 14.50
N ALA A 267 -29.62 20.33 13.25
CA ALA A 267 -29.85 19.04 12.59
C ALA A 267 -28.53 18.24 12.60
N PRO A 268 -28.57 16.92 12.88
CA PRO A 268 -27.39 16.08 12.69
C PRO A 268 -26.91 16.29 11.25
N THR A 269 -25.62 16.60 11.09
CA THR A 269 -25.00 16.64 9.76
C THR A 269 -25.20 15.25 9.15
N ALA A 270 -25.68 15.21 7.91
CA ALA A 270 -26.04 13.94 7.27
C ALA A 270 -24.87 12.96 7.33
N ALA A 271 -25.18 11.68 7.55
CA ALA A 271 -24.21 10.61 7.37
C ALA A 271 -23.64 10.71 5.94
N PRO A 272 -22.35 10.39 5.72
CA PRO A 272 -21.76 10.44 4.38
C PRO A 272 -22.62 9.65 3.41
N SER A 273 -22.90 10.24 2.25
CA SER A 273 -23.88 9.71 1.30
C SER A 273 -23.45 8.34 0.74
N ALA A 274 -23.78 7.26 1.45
CA ALA A 274 -23.58 5.89 1.01
C ALA A 274 -24.64 5.55 -0.05
N SER A 275 -24.21 5.35 -1.29
CA SER A 275 -25.09 4.99 -2.39
C SER A 275 -24.97 3.49 -2.69
N PRO A 276 -25.99 2.67 -2.39
CA PRO A 276 -26.02 1.28 -2.83
C PRO A 276 -26.41 1.23 -4.30
N GLY A 277 -25.53 0.72 -5.18
CA GLY A 277 -25.91 0.53 -6.57
C GLY A 277 -24.80 0.27 -7.58
N THR A 278 -25.21 -0.32 -8.70
CA THR A 278 -24.44 -0.42 -9.95
C THR A 278 -24.85 0.71 -10.91
N GLY A 279 -23.94 1.12 -11.80
CA GLY A 279 -24.21 2.16 -12.80
C GLY A 279 -24.04 3.59 -12.26
N SER A 280 -24.74 4.56 -12.85
CA SER A 280 -24.50 6.00 -12.62
C SER A 280 -24.84 6.44 -11.19
N GLN A 281 -23.89 7.14 -10.56
CA GLN A 281 -23.99 7.67 -9.20
C GLN A 281 -24.13 9.19 -9.13
N ASP A 282 -24.27 9.87 -10.28
CA ASP A 282 -24.30 11.33 -10.41
C ASP A 282 -25.26 12.00 -9.41
N GLY A 283 -26.50 11.54 -9.33
CA GLY A 283 -27.53 12.11 -8.46
C GLY A 283 -27.34 11.81 -6.97
N ALA A 284 -26.45 10.88 -6.61
CA ALA A 284 -26.02 10.64 -5.23
C ALA A 284 -24.78 11.48 -4.90
N LEU A 285 -23.80 11.54 -5.82
CA LEU A 285 -22.63 12.42 -5.71
C LEU A 285 -23.02 13.91 -5.58
N GLN A 286 -24.04 14.36 -6.31
CA GLN A 286 -24.58 15.73 -6.19
C GLN A 286 -25.18 16.04 -4.81
N LYS A 287 -25.61 15.03 -4.05
CA LYS A 287 -26.12 15.21 -2.67
C LYS A 287 -24.99 15.18 -1.63
N ALA A 288 -23.85 14.59 -1.99
CA ALA A 288 -22.69 14.38 -1.13
C ALA A 288 -21.71 15.58 -1.07
N TRP A 289 -22.04 16.72 -1.70
CA TRP A 289 -21.13 17.88 -1.81
C TRP A 289 -20.75 18.56 -0.49
N THR A 290 -21.37 18.18 0.63
CA THR A 290 -20.98 18.62 1.98
C THR A 290 -20.02 17.65 2.69
N ASP A 291 -19.86 16.44 2.16
CA ASP A 291 -19.29 15.29 2.85
C ASP A 291 -17.81 15.15 2.45
N LYS A 292 -16.90 14.81 3.37
CA LYS A 292 -15.47 14.59 3.02
C LYS A 292 -15.21 13.28 2.26
N LEU A 293 -16.18 12.37 2.23
CA LEU A 293 -16.13 11.09 1.53
C LEU A 293 -17.50 10.77 0.93
N PHE A 294 -17.49 10.21 -0.27
CA PHE A 294 -18.64 9.59 -0.91
C PHE A 294 -18.35 8.09 -1.07
N ILE A 295 -19.20 7.23 -0.51
CA ILE A 295 -19.05 5.77 -0.57
C ILE A 295 -20.06 5.19 -1.55
N VAL A 296 -19.59 4.31 -2.45
CA VAL A 296 -20.47 3.47 -3.28
C VAL A 296 -20.27 2.01 -2.90
N GLU A 297 -21.32 1.41 -2.37
CA GLU A 297 -21.34 -0.03 -2.07
C GLU A 297 -21.87 -0.79 -3.29
N VAL A 298 -20.97 -1.53 -3.94
CA VAL A 298 -21.24 -2.35 -5.12
C VAL A 298 -21.65 -3.74 -4.64
N PRO A 299 -22.88 -4.22 -4.91
CA PRO A 299 -23.34 -5.51 -4.40
C PRO A 299 -22.46 -6.69 -4.85
N ALA A 300 -22.19 -7.63 -3.94
CA ALA A 300 -21.48 -8.86 -4.26
C ALA A 300 -22.27 -9.68 -5.30
N GLY A 301 -21.57 -10.19 -6.33
CA GLY A 301 -22.19 -10.93 -7.43
C GLY A 301 -22.91 -10.07 -8.48
N SER A 302 -22.87 -8.74 -8.36
CA SER A 302 -23.24 -7.85 -9.47
C SER A 302 -22.19 -7.87 -10.60
N ASP A 303 -22.40 -7.09 -11.66
CA ASP A 303 -21.41 -6.94 -12.74
C ASP A 303 -20.18 -6.08 -12.36
N GLY A 304 -20.17 -5.53 -11.14
CA GLY A 304 -19.04 -4.80 -10.57
C GLY A 304 -18.91 -3.35 -11.06
N LYS A 305 -19.89 -2.80 -11.78
CA LYS A 305 -19.75 -1.49 -12.46
C LYS A 305 -20.35 -0.33 -11.67
N VAL A 306 -19.60 0.76 -11.58
CA VAL A 306 -20.03 2.07 -11.06
C VAL A 306 -19.64 3.13 -12.07
N SER A 307 -20.49 4.12 -12.34
CA SER A 307 -20.12 5.23 -13.23
C SER A 307 -20.48 6.61 -12.71
N PHE A 308 -19.76 7.61 -13.20
CA PHE A 308 -19.96 9.03 -12.90
C PHE A 308 -19.81 9.82 -14.20
N SER A 309 -20.75 10.70 -14.55
CA SER A 309 -20.53 11.58 -15.72
C SER A 309 -19.34 12.53 -15.49
N ALA A 310 -18.68 12.92 -16.59
CA ALA A 310 -17.59 13.89 -16.53
C ALA A 310 -18.04 15.20 -15.87
N GLY A 311 -19.26 15.67 -16.16
CA GLY A 311 -19.82 16.88 -15.54
C GLY A 311 -20.04 16.74 -14.04
N ALA A 312 -20.46 15.57 -13.55
CA ALA A 312 -20.63 15.33 -12.11
C ALA A 312 -19.29 15.32 -11.36
N LEU A 313 -18.24 14.73 -11.95
CA LEU A 313 -16.89 14.71 -11.39
C LEU A 313 -16.23 16.10 -11.42
N GLU A 314 -16.36 16.85 -12.52
CA GLU A 314 -15.86 18.22 -12.60
C GLU A 314 -16.53 19.15 -11.58
N GLU A 315 -17.85 19.04 -11.40
CA GLU A 315 -18.58 19.87 -10.43
C GLU A 315 -18.21 19.50 -8.99
N ALA A 316 -18.02 18.21 -8.71
CA ALA A 316 -17.48 17.74 -7.43
C ALA A 316 -16.07 18.28 -7.16
N ALA A 317 -15.17 18.25 -8.15
CA ALA A 317 -13.82 18.80 -8.04
C ALA A 317 -13.81 20.32 -7.80
N LYS A 318 -14.69 21.07 -8.46
CA LYS A 318 -14.83 22.54 -8.29
C LYS A 318 -15.36 22.92 -6.90
N ARG A 319 -16.32 22.15 -6.37
CA ARG A 319 -16.95 22.42 -5.06
C ARG A 319 -16.10 21.93 -3.89
N GLN A 320 -15.53 20.74 -4.01
CA GLN A 320 -14.77 20.10 -2.95
C GLN A 320 -13.67 19.20 -3.54
N PRO A 321 -12.49 19.77 -3.90
CA PRO A 321 -11.41 19.02 -4.55
C PRO A 321 -10.90 17.83 -3.71
N GLU A 322 -10.97 17.97 -2.38
CA GLU A 322 -10.57 16.94 -1.41
C GLU A 322 -11.70 15.95 -1.04
N LEU A 323 -12.86 15.98 -1.70
CA LEU A 323 -13.87 14.92 -1.59
C LEU A 323 -13.24 13.60 -2.04
N VAL A 324 -13.15 12.63 -1.14
CA VAL A 324 -12.70 11.27 -1.48
C VAL A 324 -13.89 10.47 -2.03
N LEU A 325 -13.69 9.78 -3.14
CA LEU A 325 -14.61 8.80 -3.71
C LEU A 325 -14.09 7.41 -3.36
N HIS A 326 -14.90 6.58 -2.70
CA HIS A 326 -14.51 5.24 -2.26
C HIS A 326 -15.53 4.21 -2.74
N LEU A 327 -15.11 3.37 -3.68
CA LEU A 327 -15.94 2.34 -4.32
C LEU A 327 -15.57 0.99 -3.72
N VAL A 328 -16.55 0.22 -3.23
CA VAL A 328 -16.29 -1.01 -2.46
C VAL A 328 -17.09 -2.19 -3.02
N ASN A 329 -16.42 -3.32 -3.25
CA ASN A 329 -17.03 -4.62 -3.49
C ASN A 329 -16.44 -5.65 -2.53
N GLY A 330 -17.07 -5.84 -1.37
CA GLY A 330 -16.59 -6.75 -0.33
C GLY A 330 -15.23 -6.33 0.24
N ALA A 331 -14.19 -7.16 0.03
CA ALA A 331 -12.81 -6.89 0.49
C ALA A 331 -11.96 -6.13 -0.55
N VAL A 332 -12.57 -5.66 -1.65
CA VAL A 332 -11.91 -4.99 -2.77
C VAL A 332 -12.42 -3.56 -2.88
N SER A 333 -11.53 -2.58 -3.05
CA SER A 333 -11.94 -1.17 -3.19
C SER A 333 -11.06 -0.35 -4.13
N VAL A 334 -11.64 0.73 -4.65
CA VAL A 334 -10.97 1.80 -5.41
C VAL A 334 -11.16 3.11 -4.66
N THR A 335 -10.08 3.86 -4.46
CA THR A 335 -10.12 5.18 -3.82
C THR A 335 -9.40 6.24 -4.67
N LEU A 336 -10.02 7.41 -4.80
CA LEU A 336 -9.51 8.59 -5.51
C LEU A 336 -10.16 9.86 -5.00
N LYS A 337 -9.54 11.03 -5.16
CA LYS A 337 -10.19 12.32 -4.87
C LYS A 337 -10.99 12.85 -6.07
N ALA A 338 -11.97 13.72 -5.81
CA ALA A 338 -12.74 14.40 -6.86
C ALA A 338 -11.84 15.22 -7.80
N ARG A 339 -10.83 15.94 -7.25
CA ARG A 339 -9.82 16.64 -8.05
C ARG A 339 -9.07 15.69 -9.00
N GLU A 340 -8.62 14.54 -8.48
CA GLU A 340 -7.86 13.53 -9.22
C GLU A 340 -8.72 12.89 -10.31
N ALA A 341 -10.03 12.70 -10.05
CA ALA A 341 -11.00 12.21 -11.03
C ALA A 341 -11.24 13.20 -12.19
N ALA A 342 -11.32 14.52 -11.89
CA ALA A 342 -11.46 15.55 -12.91
C ALA A 342 -10.17 15.75 -13.71
N GLU A 343 -9.02 15.80 -13.04
CA GLU A 343 -7.70 15.80 -13.66
C GLU A 343 -7.52 14.58 -14.58
N PHE A 344 -8.02 13.40 -14.18
CA PHE A 344 -7.95 12.17 -14.98
C PHE A 344 -8.75 12.26 -16.28
N LEU A 345 -9.89 12.95 -16.25
CA LEU A 345 -10.70 13.23 -17.44
C LEU A 345 -10.01 14.25 -18.36
N HIS A 346 -9.41 15.30 -17.79
CA HIS A 346 -8.67 16.32 -18.56
C HIS A 346 -7.34 15.79 -19.13
N ALA A 347 -6.77 14.75 -18.51
CA ALA A 347 -5.57 14.04 -18.96
C ALA A 347 -5.81 13.00 -20.06
N GLN A 348 -7.05 12.85 -20.57
CA GLN A 348 -7.34 11.93 -21.68
C GLN A 348 -6.93 12.52 -23.03
N PRO A 349 -6.49 11.69 -24.00
CA PRO A 349 -6.09 12.17 -25.31
C PRO A 349 -7.29 12.62 -26.15
N GLY A 350 -7.30 13.89 -26.54
CA GLY A 350 -8.33 14.51 -27.39
C GLY A 350 -9.52 15.06 -26.60
N THR A 351 -10.51 15.60 -27.32
CA THR A 351 -11.72 16.19 -26.70
C THR A 351 -12.70 15.09 -26.30
N LEU A 352 -13.11 15.07 -25.02
CA LEU A 352 -14.16 14.16 -24.55
C LEU A 352 -15.50 14.45 -25.24
N ALA A 353 -16.27 13.40 -25.52
CA ALA A 353 -17.58 13.53 -26.16
C ALA A 353 -18.64 14.05 -25.16
N PRO A 354 -19.68 14.77 -25.62
CA PRO A 354 -20.81 15.12 -24.78
C PRO A 354 -21.47 13.86 -24.20
N GLY A 355 -21.70 13.85 -22.89
CA GLY A 355 -22.26 12.69 -22.18
C GLY A 355 -21.25 11.58 -21.86
N THR A 356 -19.94 11.81 -21.98
CA THR A 356 -18.94 10.88 -21.46
C THR A 356 -19.06 10.69 -19.94
N ALA A 357 -18.97 9.43 -19.51
CA ALA A 357 -18.89 9.03 -18.11
C ALA A 357 -17.66 8.15 -17.83
N LEU A 358 -17.08 8.31 -16.64
CA LEU A 358 -16.01 7.46 -16.12
C LEU A 358 -16.65 6.26 -15.42
N GLU A 359 -16.43 5.07 -15.95
CA GLU A 359 -16.93 3.80 -15.39
C GLU A 359 -15.77 3.03 -14.74
N PHE A 360 -15.96 2.68 -13.48
CA PHE A 360 -15.08 1.80 -12.70
C PHE A 360 -15.66 0.38 -12.68
N LEU A 361 -14.78 -0.61 -12.82
CA LEU A 361 -15.06 -2.03 -12.68
C LEU A 361 -14.31 -2.57 -11.46
N LEU A 362 -15.04 -3.19 -10.52
CA LEU A 362 -14.50 -3.85 -9.34
C LEU A 362 -15.16 -5.22 -9.20
N ARG A 363 -14.46 -6.31 -9.55
CA ARG A 363 -15.02 -7.67 -9.42
C ARG A 363 -13.95 -8.76 -9.33
N LYS A 364 -14.40 -10.00 -9.18
CA LYS A 364 -13.58 -11.18 -9.48
C LYS A 364 -13.54 -11.39 -11.01
N PRO A 365 -12.37 -11.64 -11.63
CA PRO A 365 -12.28 -11.98 -13.05
C PRO A 365 -12.97 -13.32 -13.35
N ASP A 366 -13.30 -13.54 -14.63
CA ASP A 366 -13.78 -14.85 -15.05
C ASP A 366 -12.68 -15.93 -14.99
N GLU A 367 -13.06 -17.21 -15.00
CA GLU A 367 -12.11 -18.31 -14.84
C GLU A 367 -11.09 -18.41 -16.00
N PRO A 368 -11.48 -18.24 -17.29
CA PRO A 368 -10.52 -18.08 -18.39
C PRO A 368 -9.48 -16.98 -18.20
N GLN A 369 -9.90 -15.75 -17.88
CA GLN A 369 -9.02 -14.59 -17.69
C GLN A 369 -8.11 -14.80 -16.47
N ALA A 370 -8.65 -15.29 -15.34
CA ALA A 370 -7.87 -15.62 -14.16
C ALA A 370 -6.76 -16.63 -14.46
N ARG A 371 -7.05 -17.65 -15.29
CA ARG A 371 -6.08 -18.67 -15.71
C ARG A 371 -4.98 -18.08 -16.59
N LEU A 372 -5.32 -17.19 -17.52
CA LEU A 372 -4.34 -16.47 -18.35
C LEU A 372 -3.44 -15.57 -17.49
N ALA A 373 -4.00 -14.81 -16.54
CA ALA A 373 -3.24 -13.99 -15.61
C ALA A 373 -2.24 -14.82 -14.79
N MET A 374 -2.65 -15.98 -14.27
CA MET A 374 -1.76 -16.92 -13.57
C MET A 374 -0.64 -17.45 -14.47
N GLN A 375 -0.94 -17.84 -15.70
CA GLN A 375 0.05 -18.34 -16.66
C GLN A 375 1.07 -17.27 -17.07
N ALA A 376 0.60 -16.06 -17.39
CA ALA A 376 1.45 -14.93 -17.76
C ALA A 376 2.38 -14.51 -16.60
N SER A 377 1.92 -14.65 -15.35
CA SER A 377 2.70 -14.42 -14.14
C SER A 377 3.83 -15.44 -13.99
N LEU A 378 3.49 -16.73 -14.10
CA LEU A 378 4.46 -17.83 -14.03
C LEU A 378 5.52 -17.75 -15.14
N ALA A 379 5.14 -17.33 -16.34
CA ALA A 379 6.06 -17.09 -17.45
C ALA A 379 7.10 -15.97 -17.20
N LYS A 380 6.85 -15.09 -16.22
CA LYS A 380 7.80 -14.07 -15.73
C LYS A 380 8.50 -14.50 -14.42
N GLY A 381 8.32 -15.76 -13.99
CA GLY A 381 8.88 -16.30 -12.75
C GLY A 381 8.14 -15.87 -11.48
N TRP A 382 7.02 -15.17 -11.57
CA TRP A 382 6.18 -14.83 -10.42
C TRP A 382 5.23 -15.98 -10.10
N LYS A 383 5.30 -16.53 -8.88
CA LYS A 383 4.37 -17.54 -8.37
C LYS A 383 3.17 -16.83 -7.72
N PRO A 384 1.97 -16.84 -8.33
CA PRO A 384 0.84 -16.12 -7.79
C PRO A 384 0.42 -16.63 -6.42
N GLN A 385 -0.11 -15.73 -5.59
CA GLN A 385 -0.65 -16.00 -4.26
C GLN A 385 -2.09 -15.47 -4.20
N GLY A 386 -2.99 -16.25 -3.62
CA GLY A 386 -4.36 -15.80 -3.40
C GLY A 386 -5.26 -15.80 -4.63
N THR A 387 -6.35 -15.05 -4.53
CA THR A 387 -7.35 -14.92 -5.61
C THR A 387 -7.10 -13.62 -6.38
N PRO A 388 -6.97 -13.65 -7.73
CA PRO A 388 -6.90 -12.43 -8.52
C PRO A 388 -8.19 -11.60 -8.43
N VAL A 389 -8.04 -10.28 -8.56
CA VAL A 389 -9.13 -9.30 -8.61
C VAL A 389 -9.02 -8.48 -9.90
N GLU A 390 -10.15 -8.12 -10.48
CA GLU A 390 -10.21 -7.33 -11.72
C GLU A 390 -10.60 -5.90 -11.37
N PHE A 391 -9.73 -4.97 -11.75
CA PHE A 391 -9.98 -3.53 -11.69
C PHE A 391 -9.94 -2.97 -13.10
N GLY A 392 -10.84 -2.06 -13.42
CA GLY A 392 -10.73 -1.32 -14.68
C GLY A 392 -11.42 0.02 -14.67
N VAL A 393 -10.96 0.90 -15.56
CA VAL A 393 -11.46 2.27 -15.69
C VAL A 393 -11.68 2.57 -17.17
N PHE A 394 -12.91 2.94 -17.51
CA PHE A 394 -13.39 3.05 -18.88
C PHE A 394 -14.07 4.40 -19.10
N LEU A 395 -13.81 5.01 -20.26
CA LEU A 395 -14.63 6.10 -20.77
C LEU A 395 -15.83 5.48 -21.51
N THR A 396 -17.02 5.79 -21.05
CA THR A 396 -18.29 5.33 -21.64
C THR A 396 -19.07 6.50 -22.24
N THR A 397 -19.79 6.21 -23.32
CA THR A 397 -20.85 7.04 -23.90
C THR A 397 -22.02 6.12 -24.25
N PRO A 398 -23.21 6.63 -24.64
CA PRO A 398 -24.32 5.77 -25.05
C PRO A 398 -24.02 4.81 -26.22
N SER A 399 -22.93 5.04 -26.98
CA SER A 399 -22.56 4.25 -28.17
C SER A 399 -21.13 3.66 -28.11
N SER A 400 -20.36 3.91 -27.06
CA SER A 400 -18.97 3.43 -26.95
C SER A 400 -18.52 3.17 -25.52
N ARG A 401 -17.58 2.24 -25.37
CA ARG A 401 -16.85 1.96 -24.13
C ARG A 401 -15.39 1.71 -24.49
N LYS A 402 -14.50 2.61 -24.11
CA LYS A 402 -13.04 2.50 -24.31
C LYS A 402 -12.37 2.41 -22.95
N GLU A 403 -11.30 1.64 -22.82
CA GLU A 403 -10.42 1.77 -21.65
C GLU A 403 -9.85 3.21 -21.60
N ALA A 404 -9.76 3.78 -20.39
CA ALA A 404 -9.19 5.09 -20.19
C ALA A 404 -7.66 5.03 -20.26
N GLU A 405 -7.05 5.96 -20.99
CA GLU A 405 -5.59 6.00 -21.23
C GLU A 405 -5.07 7.39 -20.84
N PRO A 406 -4.99 7.72 -19.54
CA PRO A 406 -4.53 9.03 -19.09
C PRO A 406 -3.01 9.19 -19.31
N SER A 407 -2.55 10.44 -19.23
CA SER A 407 -1.14 10.71 -18.90
C SER A 407 -0.73 10.06 -17.57
N SER A 408 0.53 9.63 -17.45
CA SER A 408 1.02 8.62 -16.51
C SER A 408 1.06 8.97 -15.01
N TRP A 409 0.75 10.21 -14.63
CA TRP A 409 0.94 10.69 -13.25
C TRP A 409 -0.23 10.39 -12.31
N ILE A 410 -1.47 10.34 -12.81
CA ILE A 410 -2.65 10.11 -11.97
C ILE A 410 -2.79 8.61 -11.66
N ARG A 411 -2.99 8.28 -10.39
CA ARG A 411 -3.02 6.90 -9.89
C ARG A 411 -4.20 6.71 -8.96
N PHE A 412 -4.99 5.67 -9.22
CA PHE A 412 -6.02 5.22 -8.30
C PHE A 412 -5.41 4.31 -7.23
N ALA A 413 -5.93 4.35 -6.01
CA ALA A 413 -5.57 3.38 -4.99
C ALA A 413 -6.50 2.16 -5.10
N TYR A 414 -5.96 1.07 -5.66
CA TYR A 414 -6.64 -0.23 -5.78
C TYR A 414 -6.25 -1.12 -4.61
N SER A 415 -7.20 -1.41 -3.73
CA SER A 415 -6.96 -2.14 -2.50
C SER A 415 -7.67 -3.48 -2.45
N PHE A 416 -6.97 -4.50 -1.95
CA PHE A 416 -7.49 -5.84 -1.71
C PHE A 416 -6.69 -6.53 -0.60
N SER A 417 -7.29 -7.54 0.03
CA SER A 417 -6.66 -8.30 1.13
C SER A 417 -6.32 -9.73 0.69
N GLN A 418 -5.24 -10.30 1.26
CA GLN A 418 -4.88 -11.70 1.09
C GLN A 418 -4.58 -12.36 2.44
N ALA A 419 -5.09 -13.57 2.66
CA ALA A 419 -4.78 -14.37 3.84
C ALA A 419 -3.29 -14.80 3.84
N GLY A 420 -2.65 -14.70 5.02
CA GLY A 420 -1.22 -14.93 5.23
C GLY A 420 -0.40 -13.64 5.25
N ILE A 421 0.59 -13.57 6.16
CA ILE A 421 1.73 -12.64 6.00
C ILE A 421 2.62 -13.16 4.88
N VAL A 422 3.12 -12.28 4.03
CA VAL A 422 4.12 -12.57 3.01
C VAL A 422 5.45 -11.88 3.30
N ASN A 423 6.55 -12.41 2.77
CA ASN A 423 7.82 -11.68 2.77
C ASN A 423 7.72 -10.52 1.78
N ILE A 424 7.66 -9.28 2.27
CA ILE A 424 7.48 -8.06 1.45
C ILE A 424 8.65 -7.80 0.48
N THR A 425 9.86 -8.25 0.80
CA THR A 425 11.03 -8.17 -0.08
C THR A 425 10.79 -9.02 -1.33
N ASP A 426 10.36 -10.28 -1.15
CA ASP A 426 10.15 -11.23 -2.25
C ASP A 426 8.76 -11.18 -2.90
N SER A 427 7.86 -10.37 -2.36
CA SER A 427 6.49 -10.20 -2.87
C SER A 427 6.34 -9.02 -3.82
N ALA A 428 5.37 -9.11 -4.72
CA ALA A 428 5.00 -8.09 -5.69
C ALA A 428 3.49 -8.12 -5.89
N VAL A 429 2.86 -6.94 -6.04
CA VAL A 429 1.58 -6.87 -6.77
C VAL A 429 1.93 -6.88 -8.25
N ILE A 430 1.25 -7.75 -8.99
CA ILE A 430 1.38 -7.85 -10.44
C ILE A 430 0.03 -7.64 -11.11
N ARG A 431 0.06 -6.97 -12.26
CA ARG A 431 -1.09 -6.74 -13.13
C ARG A 431 -0.87 -7.50 -14.43
N TYR A 432 -1.84 -8.34 -14.78
CA TYR A 432 -1.96 -8.92 -16.12
C TYR A 432 -2.66 -7.91 -17.03
N ASP A 433 -1.98 -7.56 -18.12
CA ASP A 433 -2.46 -6.66 -19.18
C ASP A 433 -2.93 -7.52 -20.35
N GLU A 434 -4.25 -7.58 -20.59
CA GLU A 434 -4.83 -8.50 -21.58
C GLU A 434 -4.42 -8.14 -23.01
N ARG A 435 -4.33 -6.83 -23.31
CA ARG A 435 -3.91 -6.30 -24.63
C ARG A 435 -2.48 -6.71 -24.98
N LEU A 436 -1.60 -6.75 -23.98
CA LEU A 436 -0.20 -7.15 -24.15
C LEU A 436 0.05 -8.65 -23.87
N ASN A 437 -0.97 -9.38 -23.40
CA ASN A 437 -0.87 -10.76 -22.89
C ASN A 437 0.37 -10.97 -21.99
N SER A 438 0.58 -10.07 -21.03
CA SER A 438 1.77 -10.06 -20.19
C SER A 438 1.47 -9.58 -18.78
N ALA A 439 2.06 -10.26 -17.78
CA ALA A 439 2.14 -9.76 -16.42
C ALA A 439 3.29 -8.74 -16.27
N GLY A 440 3.07 -7.73 -15.44
CA GLY A 440 4.09 -6.76 -14.98
C GLY A 440 3.87 -6.37 -13.53
N TYR A 441 4.91 -5.91 -12.85
CA TYR A 441 4.80 -5.33 -11.51
C TYR A 441 4.01 -4.02 -11.55
N VAL A 442 3.22 -3.77 -10.51
CA VAL A 442 2.60 -2.48 -10.26
C VAL A 442 3.06 -1.94 -8.90
N PRO A 443 3.45 -0.65 -8.82
CA PRO A 443 3.71 0.06 -7.57
C PRO A 443 2.62 -0.19 -6.53
N ALA A 444 3.01 -0.72 -5.37
CA ALA A 444 2.07 -1.12 -4.33
C ALA A 444 2.71 -1.09 -2.94
N ASN A 445 1.97 -0.55 -1.98
CA ASN A 445 2.24 -0.75 -0.58
C ASN A 445 1.67 -2.12 -0.15
N LEU A 446 2.44 -2.87 0.65
CA LEU A 446 2.01 -4.12 1.29
C LEU A 446 2.19 -3.93 2.79
N THR A 447 1.12 -4.08 3.56
CA THR A 447 1.15 -4.01 5.03
C THR A 447 0.61 -5.31 5.61
N ALA A 448 1.31 -5.87 6.59
CA ALA A 448 0.87 -7.06 7.31
C ALA A 448 -0.01 -6.64 8.50
N SER A 449 -1.23 -7.17 8.58
CA SER A 449 -2.15 -6.93 9.71
C SER A 449 -1.83 -7.83 10.90
N HIS A 450 -2.28 -7.43 12.09
CA HIS A 450 -2.17 -8.24 13.31
C HIS A 450 -2.90 -9.61 13.21
N GLN A 451 -3.81 -9.77 12.24
CA GLN A 451 -4.52 -11.04 11.97
C GLN A 451 -3.83 -11.95 10.96
N LEU A 452 -2.56 -11.67 10.62
CA LEU A 452 -1.80 -12.44 9.63
C LEU A 452 -2.42 -12.36 8.23
N GLU A 453 -3.03 -11.23 7.87
CA GLU A 453 -3.44 -10.92 6.50
C GLU A 453 -2.46 -9.91 5.90
N THR A 454 -2.16 -10.02 4.61
CA THR A 454 -1.48 -8.95 3.88
C THR A 454 -2.54 -8.04 3.25
N GLN A 455 -2.56 -6.78 3.63
CA GLN A 455 -3.32 -5.72 2.95
C GLN A 455 -2.45 -5.16 1.82
N LEU A 456 -3.05 -4.99 0.65
CA LEU A 456 -2.35 -4.53 -0.56
C LEU A 456 -3.03 -3.25 -1.05
N THR A 457 -2.24 -2.25 -1.41
CA THR A 457 -2.72 -1.03 -2.05
C THR A 457 -1.83 -0.69 -3.24
N ALA A 458 -2.28 -1.07 -4.43
CA ALA A 458 -1.62 -0.74 -5.68
C ALA A 458 -1.99 0.68 -6.14
N ARG A 459 -1.04 1.38 -6.77
CA ARG A 459 -1.20 2.75 -7.29
C ARG A 459 -0.85 2.84 -8.77
N THR A 460 -1.87 2.74 -9.61
CA THR A 460 -1.79 2.83 -11.07
C THR A 460 -3.05 3.47 -11.64
N SER A 461 -2.97 3.96 -12.88
CA SER A 461 -4.12 4.38 -13.69
C SER A 461 -4.73 3.24 -14.52
N ARG A 462 -4.02 2.12 -14.65
CA ARG A 462 -4.27 1.11 -15.69
C ARG A 462 -5.25 0.03 -15.25
N SER A 463 -6.11 -0.43 -16.15
CA SER A 463 -6.98 -1.59 -15.89
C SER A 463 -6.19 -2.90 -15.97
N GLY A 464 -6.77 -3.98 -15.44
CA GLY A 464 -6.24 -5.32 -15.60
C GLY A 464 -6.62 -6.23 -14.45
N ILE A 465 -6.00 -7.41 -14.44
CA ILE A 465 -6.18 -8.39 -13.37
C ILE A 465 -4.99 -8.33 -12.43
N PHE A 466 -5.26 -7.96 -11.18
CA PHE A 466 -4.29 -7.74 -10.13
C PHE A 466 -4.23 -8.95 -9.20
N MET A 467 -3.03 -9.30 -8.77
CA MET A 467 -2.82 -10.33 -7.76
C MET A 467 -1.52 -10.12 -7.00
N LEU A 468 -1.44 -10.70 -5.81
CA LEU A 468 -0.18 -10.88 -5.11
C LEU A 468 0.60 -12.02 -5.77
N ALA A 469 1.92 -11.89 -5.85
CA ALA A 469 2.79 -12.98 -6.26
C ALA A 469 4.13 -12.90 -5.54
N VAL A 470 4.79 -14.05 -5.40
CA VAL A 470 6.12 -14.18 -4.80
C VAL A 470 7.12 -14.58 -5.89
N ARG A 471 8.27 -13.91 -5.91
CA ARG A 471 9.44 -14.31 -6.71
C ARG A 471 10.69 -13.95 -5.93
N PRO A 472 11.36 -14.90 -5.28
CA PRO A 472 12.66 -14.65 -4.69
C PRO A 472 13.65 -14.13 -5.73
N SER A 473 14.44 -13.11 -5.37
CA SER A 473 15.31 -12.41 -6.32
C SER A 473 16.31 -13.31 -7.07
N GLY A 474 16.70 -14.44 -6.47
CA GLY A 474 17.72 -15.36 -6.99
C GLY A 474 19.14 -14.78 -7.05
N LEU A 475 19.36 -13.58 -6.49
CA LEU A 475 20.65 -12.88 -6.54
C LEU A 475 21.56 -13.30 -5.38
N SER A 476 22.64 -14.00 -5.72
CA SER A 476 23.76 -14.33 -4.83
C SER A 476 24.85 -13.24 -4.84
N GLY A 477 25.77 -13.31 -3.87
CA GLY A 477 26.92 -12.38 -3.81
C GLY A 477 26.59 -10.97 -3.33
N LEU A 478 25.51 -10.82 -2.57
CA LEU A 478 25.08 -9.55 -1.95
C LEU A 478 25.11 -9.58 -0.42
N ASP A 479 25.57 -10.67 0.18
CA ASP A 479 25.51 -10.85 1.64
C ASP A 479 26.48 -9.89 2.34
N GLY A 480 25.96 -9.11 3.29
CA GLY A 480 26.68 -8.00 3.93
C GLY A 480 26.83 -6.73 3.07
N HIS A 481 26.37 -6.73 1.81
CA HIS A 481 26.42 -5.53 0.96
C HIS A 481 25.34 -4.52 1.38
N TRP A 482 25.70 -3.25 1.54
CA TRP A 482 24.80 -2.18 2.03
C TRP A 482 23.52 -2.01 1.20
N SER A 483 23.57 -2.31 -0.11
CA SER A 483 22.41 -2.22 -1.02
C SER A 483 21.60 -3.52 -1.12
N ALA A 484 21.95 -4.59 -0.40
CA ALA A 484 21.39 -5.93 -0.61
C ALA A 484 19.86 -5.97 -0.53
N LEU A 485 19.26 -5.31 0.47
CA LEU A 485 17.81 -5.22 0.63
C LEU A 485 17.14 -4.54 -0.58
N ALA A 486 17.61 -3.36 -0.96
CA ALA A 486 17.08 -2.60 -2.08
C ALA A 486 17.17 -3.40 -3.38
N VAL A 487 18.34 -4.00 -3.64
CA VAL A 487 18.59 -4.82 -4.83
C VAL A 487 17.70 -6.06 -4.86
N ARG A 488 17.58 -6.79 -3.74
CA ARG A 488 16.72 -7.99 -3.64
C ARG A 488 15.25 -7.60 -3.86
N SER A 489 14.72 -6.61 -3.14
CA SER A 489 13.32 -6.19 -3.26
C SER A 489 12.96 -5.72 -4.67
N LEU A 490 13.81 -4.90 -5.30
CA LEU A 490 13.60 -4.44 -6.67
C LEU A 490 13.78 -5.56 -7.71
N ALA A 491 14.59 -6.59 -7.45
CA ALA A 491 14.73 -7.75 -8.33
C ALA A 491 13.52 -8.68 -8.24
N SER A 492 13.05 -8.95 -7.02
CA SER A 492 11.80 -9.70 -6.77
C SER A 492 10.60 -9.00 -7.43
N LYS A 493 10.59 -7.66 -7.47
CA LYS A 493 9.62 -6.82 -8.21
C LYS A 493 9.97 -6.60 -9.69
N GLY A 494 11.12 -7.09 -10.16
CA GLY A 494 11.50 -7.10 -11.58
C GLY A 494 11.86 -5.74 -12.15
N ILE A 495 12.12 -4.76 -11.28
CA ILE A 495 12.60 -3.41 -11.59
C ILE A 495 14.10 -3.44 -11.88
N VAL A 496 14.84 -4.33 -11.23
CA VAL A 496 16.24 -4.64 -11.56
C VAL A 496 16.41 -6.13 -11.86
N SER A 497 17.52 -6.49 -12.48
CA SER A 497 17.87 -7.88 -12.80
C SER A 497 19.38 -8.07 -12.75
N GLY A 498 19.82 -9.30 -12.53
CA GLY A 498 21.23 -9.68 -12.65
C GLY A 498 21.70 -9.70 -14.11
N ILE A 499 23.02 -9.63 -14.29
CA ILE A 499 23.71 -9.87 -15.55
C ILE A 499 24.02 -11.38 -15.63
N PRO A 500 23.66 -12.09 -16.72
CA PRO A 500 24.00 -13.50 -16.88
C PRO A 500 25.49 -13.77 -16.65
N GLY A 501 25.81 -14.68 -15.73
CA GLY A 501 27.19 -15.03 -15.37
C GLY A 501 27.94 -14.04 -14.46
N ALA A 502 27.41 -12.85 -14.18
CA ALA A 502 28.10 -11.80 -13.40
C ALA A 502 27.31 -11.27 -12.18
N GLY A 503 26.24 -11.95 -11.78
CA GLY A 503 25.43 -11.58 -10.61
C GLY A 503 24.77 -10.20 -10.77
N PHE A 504 24.65 -9.43 -9.69
CA PHE A 504 24.06 -8.09 -9.78
C PHE A 504 25.02 -7.02 -10.34
N ALA A 505 26.34 -7.20 -10.16
CA ALA A 505 27.39 -6.21 -10.44
C ALA A 505 27.09 -4.81 -9.82
N PRO A 506 27.14 -4.67 -8.47
CA PRO A 506 26.71 -3.45 -7.77
C PRO A 506 27.44 -2.19 -8.22
N ASP A 507 28.76 -2.25 -8.42
CA ASP A 507 29.61 -1.10 -8.73
C ASP A 507 29.61 -0.68 -10.21
N LYS A 508 29.01 -1.49 -11.10
CA LYS A 508 28.96 -1.18 -12.53
C LYS A 508 28.12 0.09 -12.75
N PRO A 509 28.63 1.12 -13.46
CA PRO A 509 27.88 2.33 -13.79
C PRO A 509 26.64 2.06 -14.66
N VAL A 510 25.53 2.72 -14.36
CA VAL A 510 24.25 2.63 -15.10
C VAL A 510 24.29 3.47 -16.39
N THR A 511 23.73 2.97 -17.48
CA THR A 511 23.48 3.80 -18.69
C THR A 511 22.13 4.50 -18.67
N ARG A 512 21.99 5.58 -19.45
CA ARG A 512 20.71 6.30 -19.61
C ARG A 512 19.56 5.40 -20.08
N ALA A 513 19.82 4.42 -20.95
CA ALA A 513 18.84 3.41 -21.35
C ALA A 513 18.49 2.41 -20.23
N GLU A 514 19.47 1.96 -19.44
CA GLU A 514 19.25 1.12 -18.26
C GLU A 514 18.38 1.87 -17.23
N LEU A 515 18.64 3.16 -16.98
CA LEU A 515 17.84 3.99 -16.07
C LEU A 515 16.40 4.20 -16.56
N ALA A 516 16.19 4.56 -17.83
CA ALA A 516 14.85 4.70 -18.40
C ALA A 516 14.02 3.40 -18.25
N ALA A 517 14.65 2.24 -18.48
CA ALA A 517 14.00 0.94 -18.31
C ALA A 517 13.75 0.58 -16.83
N MET A 518 14.56 1.07 -15.88
CA MET A 518 14.25 0.94 -14.46
C MET A 518 13.07 1.82 -14.05
N LEU A 519 13.01 3.08 -14.50
CA LEU A 519 11.89 4.01 -14.21
C LEU A 519 10.55 3.51 -14.75
N LEU A 520 10.51 3.05 -16.01
CA LEU A 520 9.32 2.46 -16.65
C LEU A 520 8.68 1.39 -15.75
N ARG A 521 9.50 0.47 -15.20
CA ARG A 521 9.04 -0.64 -14.36
C ARG A 521 8.80 -0.22 -12.91
N ALA A 522 9.64 0.67 -12.36
CA ALA A 522 9.51 1.17 -11.00
C ALA A 522 8.23 1.97 -10.79
N LEU A 523 7.75 2.67 -11.83
CA LEU A 523 6.62 3.59 -11.75
C LEU A 523 5.37 3.10 -12.51
N ASP A 524 5.40 1.93 -13.18
CA ASP A 524 4.34 1.47 -14.11
C ASP A 524 3.94 2.57 -15.12
N LEU A 525 4.95 3.17 -15.77
CA LEU A 525 4.70 4.21 -16.77
C LEU A 525 3.95 3.62 -17.98
N ASN A 526 3.09 4.42 -18.59
CA ASN A 526 2.43 4.02 -19.82
C ASN A 526 3.46 3.79 -20.94
N LEU A 527 3.20 2.79 -21.80
CA LEU A 527 4.00 2.51 -22.98
C LEU A 527 3.32 3.14 -24.20
N PRO A 528 3.81 4.28 -24.74
CA PRO A 528 3.24 4.85 -25.94
C PRO A 528 3.39 3.91 -27.14
N GLU A 529 2.51 4.07 -28.13
CA GLU A 529 2.67 3.41 -29.43
C GLU A 529 4.06 3.76 -30.01
N GLN A 530 4.82 2.71 -30.38
CA GLN A 530 6.27 2.82 -30.54
C GLN A 530 6.69 3.83 -31.63
N LYS A 531 7.03 5.04 -31.21
CA LYS A 531 7.71 6.05 -32.02
C LYS A 531 9.06 6.37 -31.39
N ALA A 532 10.11 6.37 -32.20
CA ALA A 532 11.42 6.86 -31.78
C ALA A 532 11.36 8.38 -31.59
N ALA A 533 11.43 8.85 -30.34
CA ALA A 533 11.43 10.28 -30.03
C ALA A 533 12.78 10.97 -30.30
N PHE A 534 13.87 10.19 -30.46
CA PHE A 534 15.24 10.67 -30.57
C PHE A 534 15.97 9.97 -31.72
N LYS A 535 16.87 10.70 -32.41
CA LYS A 535 17.52 10.24 -33.66
C LYS A 535 18.45 9.04 -33.49
N ASP A 536 18.93 8.80 -32.28
CA ASP A 536 19.86 7.74 -31.89
C ASP A 536 19.17 6.57 -31.14
N VAL A 537 17.84 6.56 -31.10
CA VAL A 537 17.03 5.49 -30.52
C VAL A 537 16.33 4.73 -31.65
N SER A 538 16.97 3.69 -32.18
CA SER A 538 16.40 2.86 -33.25
C SER A 538 15.09 2.20 -32.81
N ALA A 539 14.10 2.15 -33.71
CA ALA A 539 12.86 1.42 -33.46
C ALA A 539 13.14 -0.08 -33.20
N GLY A 540 12.38 -0.68 -32.28
CA GLY A 540 12.58 -2.09 -31.89
C GLY A 540 13.77 -2.36 -30.95
N SER A 541 14.55 -1.35 -30.55
CA SER A 541 15.55 -1.54 -29.48
C SER A 541 14.84 -1.87 -28.17
N TRP A 542 15.44 -2.72 -27.33
CA TRP A 542 14.81 -3.15 -26.06
C TRP A 542 14.46 -1.98 -25.12
N TYR A 543 15.16 -0.85 -25.26
CA TYR A 543 14.93 0.38 -24.49
C TYR A 543 14.02 1.40 -25.19
N THR A 544 13.60 1.22 -26.45
CA THR A 544 12.85 2.24 -27.20
C THR A 544 11.58 2.68 -26.48
N GLY A 545 10.76 1.72 -26.04
CA GLY A 545 9.53 2.01 -25.29
C GLY A 545 9.80 2.64 -23.92
N ALA A 546 10.89 2.26 -23.25
CA ALA A 546 11.28 2.81 -21.95
C ALA A 546 11.78 4.26 -22.06
N VAL A 547 12.57 4.56 -23.08
CA VAL A 547 13.05 5.93 -23.37
C VAL A 547 11.88 6.83 -23.76
N ALA A 548 10.95 6.34 -24.59
CA ALA A 548 9.74 7.08 -24.94
C ALA A 548 8.88 7.37 -23.70
N ALA A 549 8.58 6.36 -22.87
CA ALA A 549 7.79 6.51 -21.65
C ALA A 549 8.44 7.45 -20.62
N ALA A 550 9.76 7.36 -20.41
CA ALA A 550 10.48 8.23 -19.48
C ALA A 550 10.57 9.69 -19.97
N ALA A 551 10.56 9.91 -21.29
CA ALA A 551 10.52 11.25 -21.88
C ALA A 551 9.12 11.86 -21.86
N GLU A 552 8.08 11.08 -22.17
CA GLU A 552 6.68 11.50 -22.11
C GLU A 552 6.25 11.83 -20.67
N ALA A 553 6.72 11.06 -19.68
CA ALA A 553 6.53 11.35 -18.26
C ALA A 553 7.37 12.55 -17.74
N GLY A 554 8.19 13.19 -18.60
CA GLY A 554 9.03 14.34 -18.25
C GLY A 554 10.27 14.02 -17.39
N LEU A 555 10.49 12.75 -17.04
CA LEU A 555 11.55 12.32 -16.11
C LEU A 555 12.94 12.46 -16.74
N MET A 556 13.11 11.94 -17.96
CA MET A 556 14.38 11.96 -18.70
C MET A 556 14.23 12.69 -20.01
N GLN A 557 15.04 13.72 -20.23
CA GLN A 557 15.00 14.53 -21.46
C GLN A 557 16.19 14.19 -22.37
N GLY A 558 15.99 14.34 -23.67
CA GLY A 558 17.08 14.31 -24.65
C GLY A 558 17.87 15.62 -24.67
N TYR A 559 18.87 15.68 -25.54
CA TYR A 559 19.75 16.83 -25.71
C TYR A 559 19.24 17.74 -26.83
N ALA A 560 19.77 18.98 -26.89
CA ALA A 560 19.35 20.00 -27.85
C ALA A 560 19.59 19.62 -29.34
N ASP A 561 20.39 18.58 -29.60
CA ASP A 561 20.64 18.02 -30.93
C ASP A 561 19.65 16.90 -31.33
N SER A 562 18.60 16.68 -30.55
CA SER A 562 17.60 15.60 -30.68
C SER A 562 18.14 14.18 -30.48
N SER A 563 19.24 14.01 -29.75
CA SER A 563 19.73 12.71 -29.25
C SER A 563 19.23 12.39 -27.83
N PHE A 564 19.35 11.13 -27.42
CA PHE A 564 19.14 10.68 -26.04
C PHE A 564 20.43 10.16 -25.37
N HIS A 565 21.43 9.77 -26.15
CA HIS A 565 22.65 9.08 -25.74
C HIS A 565 22.41 7.83 -24.85
N PRO A 566 21.70 6.79 -25.36
CA PRO A 566 21.26 5.64 -24.57
C PRO A 566 22.40 4.83 -23.90
N ALA A 567 23.61 4.87 -24.46
CA ALA A 567 24.79 4.18 -23.95
C ALA A 567 25.64 5.03 -22.98
N ALA A 568 25.40 6.35 -22.86
CA ALA A 568 26.14 7.20 -21.94
C ALA A 568 25.82 6.82 -20.49
N ARG A 569 26.81 6.98 -19.60
CA ARG A 569 26.64 6.77 -18.15
C ARG A 569 25.90 7.93 -17.53
N VAL A 570 25.09 7.64 -16.53
CA VAL A 570 24.38 8.65 -15.74
C VAL A 570 25.29 9.14 -14.62
N THR A 571 25.45 10.45 -14.44
CA THR A 571 26.17 11.02 -13.28
C THR A 571 25.29 11.05 -12.03
N ARG A 572 25.88 11.25 -10.84
CA ARG A 572 25.14 11.39 -9.59
C ARG A 572 24.21 12.62 -9.62
N GLU A 573 24.63 13.73 -10.23
CA GLU A 573 23.76 14.90 -10.39
C GLU A 573 22.62 14.66 -11.41
N GLU A 574 22.87 13.99 -12.54
CA GLU A 574 21.80 13.59 -13.47
C GLU A 574 20.78 12.67 -12.81
N LEU A 575 21.25 11.69 -12.01
CA LEU A 575 20.37 10.79 -11.27
C LEU A 575 19.50 11.56 -10.26
N ALA A 576 20.06 12.52 -9.53
CA ALA A 576 19.29 13.37 -8.62
C ALA A 576 18.21 14.19 -9.36
N VAL A 577 18.51 14.77 -10.52
CA VAL A 577 17.51 15.48 -11.35
C VAL A 577 16.37 14.56 -11.75
N VAL A 578 16.66 13.33 -12.18
CA VAL A 578 15.65 12.35 -12.57
C VAL A 578 14.80 11.91 -11.37
N LEU A 579 15.41 11.71 -10.20
CA LEU A 579 14.72 11.30 -8.98
C LEU A 579 13.85 12.41 -8.39
N ALA A 580 14.33 13.66 -8.38
CA ALA A 580 13.56 14.81 -7.92
C ALA A 580 12.36 15.09 -8.84
N ARG A 581 12.52 14.96 -10.17
CA ARG A 581 11.40 14.98 -11.12
C ARG A 581 10.41 13.85 -10.86
N ALA A 582 10.89 12.64 -10.58
CA ALA A 582 10.03 11.51 -10.22
C ALA A 582 9.31 11.73 -8.89
N LEU A 583 9.95 12.37 -7.90
CA LEU A 583 9.33 12.73 -6.63
C LEU A 583 8.20 13.75 -6.83
N ALA A 584 8.45 14.83 -7.57
CA ALA A 584 7.43 15.83 -7.93
C ALA A 584 6.28 15.23 -8.77
N HIS A 585 6.58 14.24 -9.62
CA HIS A 585 5.57 13.48 -10.38
C HIS A 585 4.72 12.55 -9.51
N LEU A 586 5.14 12.26 -8.26
CA LEU A 586 4.43 11.38 -7.32
C LEU A 586 3.82 12.14 -6.12
N GLN A 587 4.36 13.30 -5.76
CA GLN A 587 3.93 14.13 -4.64
C GLN A 587 3.37 15.45 -5.18
N GLN A 588 2.05 15.51 -5.35
CA GLN A 588 1.30 16.74 -5.65
C GLN A 588 1.25 17.64 -4.40
N GLY A 589 2.37 18.27 -4.06
CA GLY A 589 2.58 19.18 -2.92
C GLY A 589 4.08 19.39 -2.63
N ASP A 590 4.48 20.59 -2.23
CA ASP A 590 5.90 21.00 -2.17
C ASP A 590 6.76 20.11 -1.25
N ALA A 591 7.80 19.51 -1.83
CA ALA A 591 8.88 18.84 -1.10
C ALA A 591 9.84 19.87 -0.45
N ALA A 592 9.32 20.68 0.46
CA ALA A 592 10.03 21.77 1.12
C ALA A 592 10.81 21.28 2.36
N GLY A 593 11.95 20.63 2.10
CA GLY A 593 13.03 20.49 3.08
C GLY A 593 14.29 21.17 2.53
N GLN A 594 14.99 21.96 3.35
CA GLN A 594 16.37 22.33 3.05
C GLN A 594 17.31 21.29 3.64
N ALA A 595 18.00 20.55 2.76
CA ALA A 595 19.16 19.77 3.16
C ALA A 595 20.31 20.71 3.56
N SER A 596 21.20 20.24 4.43
CA SER A 596 22.48 20.92 4.66
C SER A 596 23.32 20.93 3.38
N GLU A 597 24.07 22.01 3.15
CA GLU A 597 24.95 22.14 1.98
C GLU A 597 26.04 21.06 1.96
N PHE A 598 26.38 20.57 0.77
CA PHE A 598 27.46 19.59 0.61
C PHE A 598 28.84 20.26 0.60
N ALA A 599 29.88 19.54 1.01
CA ALA A 599 31.26 20.05 1.02
C ALA A 599 31.77 20.47 -0.37
N ASP A 600 31.18 19.91 -1.43
CA ASP A 600 31.45 20.18 -2.84
C ASP A 600 30.28 20.85 -3.58
N GLU A 601 29.39 21.59 -2.88
CA GLU A 601 28.23 22.29 -3.47
C GLU A 601 28.62 23.13 -4.71
N GLY A 602 29.78 23.80 -4.68
CA GLY A 602 30.32 24.59 -5.80
C GLY A 602 30.80 23.77 -7.01
N SER A 603 30.83 22.44 -6.92
CA SER A 603 31.10 21.52 -8.03
C SER A 603 29.81 20.98 -8.67
N ILE A 604 28.65 21.22 -8.07
CA ILE A 604 27.34 20.81 -8.61
C ILE A 604 26.98 21.75 -9.76
N SER A 605 26.55 21.19 -10.88
CA SER A 605 26.09 22.00 -12.00
C SER A 605 24.89 22.88 -11.61
N GLY A 606 24.88 24.15 -12.01
CA GLY A 606 23.81 25.09 -11.63
C GLY A 606 22.39 24.67 -12.07
N TRP A 607 22.26 23.84 -13.11
CA TRP A 607 20.98 23.25 -13.54
C TRP A 607 20.51 22.05 -12.69
N ALA A 608 21.41 21.48 -11.88
CA ALA A 608 21.15 20.33 -11.01
C ALA A 608 21.00 20.71 -9.54
N ALA A 609 21.57 21.83 -9.09
CA ALA A 609 21.68 22.21 -7.67
C ALA A 609 20.36 22.11 -6.87
N ASP A 610 19.26 22.68 -7.36
CA ASP A 610 17.95 22.58 -6.67
C ASP A 610 17.43 21.15 -6.58
N TYR A 611 17.59 20.36 -7.64
CA TYR A 611 17.15 18.97 -7.65
C TYR A 611 18.03 18.08 -6.77
N VAL A 612 19.34 18.36 -6.67
CA VAL A 612 20.25 17.67 -5.73
C VAL A 612 19.80 17.93 -4.30
N ARG A 613 19.51 19.19 -3.95
CA ARG A 613 18.96 19.55 -2.63
C ARG A 613 17.61 18.89 -2.36
N GLN A 614 16.70 18.83 -3.33
CA GLN A 614 15.41 18.13 -3.21
C GLN A 614 15.57 16.61 -3.01
N ALA A 615 16.45 15.96 -3.79
CA ALA A 615 16.72 14.52 -3.68
C ALA A 615 17.40 14.16 -2.35
N ALA A 616 18.22 15.07 -1.81
CA ALA A 616 18.83 14.95 -0.49
C ALA A 616 17.85 15.18 0.66
N ALA A 617 17.06 16.26 0.61
CA ALA A 617 16.10 16.61 1.65
C ALA A 617 14.96 15.58 1.80
N SER A 618 14.58 14.93 0.69
CA SER A 618 13.62 13.82 0.69
C SER A 618 14.24 12.47 1.11
N GLY A 619 15.55 12.41 1.38
CA GLY A 619 16.28 11.17 1.71
C GLY A 619 16.39 10.17 0.57
N VAL A 620 15.88 10.49 -0.63
CA VAL A 620 15.90 9.61 -1.80
C VAL A 620 17.33 9.36 -2.28
N MET A 621 18.20 10.36 -2.22
CA MET A 621 19.62 10.25 -2.57
C MET A 621 20.51 11.00 -1.58
N ASN A 622 21.44 10.30 -0.93
CA ASN A 622 22.33 10.89 0.07
C ASN A 622 23.69 11.27 -0.54
N GLY A 623 24.38 12.19 0.13
CA GLY A 623 25.83 12.37 -0.01
C GLY A 623 26.64 11.16 0.48
N LEU A 624 27.94 11.24 0.28
CA LEU A 624 28.94 10.29 0.74
C LEU A 624 29.29 10.51 2.22
N PRO A 625 29.88 9.52 2.93
CA PRO A 625 30.20 9.64 4.36
C PRO A 625 31.22 10.74 4.72
N ASP A 626 31.92 11.30 3.73
CA ASP A 626 32.87 12.41 3.86
C ASP A 626 32.22 13.81 3.67
N GLY A 627 30.89 13.87 3.56
CA GLY A 627 30.13 15.11 3.39
C GLY A 627 30.04 15.64 1.95
N HIS A 628 30.59 14.93 0.97
CA HIS A 628 30.53 15.32 -0.45
C HIS A 628 29.30 14.71 -1.15
N PHE A 629 28.77 15.38 -2.17
CA PHE A 629 27.77 14.82 -3.08
C PHE A 629 28.40 14.05 -4.26
N ALA A 630 29.60 14.44 -4.70
CA ALA A 630 30.31 13.92 -5.87
C ALA A 630 29.49 13.97 -7.18
N PRO A 631 29.05 15.17 -7.63
CA PRO A 631 28.08 15.34 -8.72
C PRO A 631 28.48 14.68 -10.04
N GLY A 632 29.75 14.82 -10.43
CA GLY A 632 30.30 14.27 -11.69
C GLY A 632 30.65 12.77 -11.66
N GLN A 633 30.55 12.10 -10.51
CA GLN A 633 30.79 10.65 -10.43
C GLN A 633 29.67 9.89 -11.14
N ALA A 634 30.01 8.83 -11.87
CA ALA A 634 29.01 7.97 -12.50
C ALA A 634 28.24 7.14 -11.46
N ALA A 635 26.91 7.16 -11.52
CA ALA A 635 26.05 6.44 -10.60
C ALA A 635 26.14 4.91 -10.83
N SER A 636 26.46 4.17 -9.78
CA SER A 636 26.49 2.71 -9.79
C SER A 636 25.09 2.09 -9.80
N ARG A 637 25.02 0.79 -10.11
CA ARG A 637 23.78 0.01 -10.01
C ARG A 637 23.28 -0.12 -8.58
N ALA A 638 24.17 -0.20 -7.59
CA ALA A 638 23.81 -0.23 -6.18
C ALA A 638 23.20 1.09 -5.70
N GLU A 639 23.80 2.24 -6.05
CA GLU A 639 23.25 3.56 -5.76
C GLU A 639 21.90 3.78 -6.45
N THR A 640 21.82 3.49 -7.75
CA THR A 640 20.59 3.67 -8.53
C THR A 640 19.44 2.80 -8.00
N ALA A 641 19.72 1.53 -7.67
CA ALA A 641 18.72 0.65 -7.08
C ALA A 641 18.30 1.11 -5.68
N THR A 642 19.23 1.59 -4.85
CA THR A 642 18.91 2.07 -3.51
C THR A 642 18.09 3.37 -3.55
N ALA A 643 18.42 4.29 -4.45
CA ALA A 643 17.67 5.53 -4.62
C ALA A 643 16.25 5.28 -5.15
N LEU A 644 16.09 4.38 -6.13
CA LEU A 644 14.75 3.96 -6.58
C LEU A 644 13.96 3.24 -5.48
N PHE A 645 14.60 2.39 -4.67
CA PHE A 645 13.95 1.76 -3.52
C PHE A 645 13.43 2.81 -2.53
N ARG A 646 14.27 3.80 -2.18
CA ARG A 646 13.89 4.90 -1.27
C ARG A 646 12.80 5.79 -1.85
N LEU A 647 12.85 6.12 -3.14
CA LEU A 647 11.79 6.87 -3.83
C LEU A 647 10.43 6.16 -3.69
N LEU A 648 10.36 4.86 -4.00
CA LEU A 648 9.12 4.11 -3.91
C LEU A 648 8.66 3.92 -2.45
N ALA A 649 9.59 3.66 -1.54
CA ALA A 649 9.30 3.47 -0.12
C ALA A 649 8.79 4.76 0.54
N GLY A 650 9.43 5.90 0.30
CA GLY A 650 9.06 7.21 0.83
C GLY A 650 7.79 7.81 0.21
N THR A 651 7.34 7.30 -0.94
CA THR A 651 6.07 7.70 -1.58
C THR A 651 4.92 6.71 -1.31
N GLY A 652 5.15 5.67 -0.49
CA GLY A 652 4.13 4.65 -0.21
C GLY A 652 3.73 3.85 -1.46
N LEU A 653 4.69 3.62 -2.36
CA LEU A 653 4.61 2.78 -3.56
C LEU A 653 5.33 1.43 -3.39
N LEU A 654 5.97 1.23 -2.23
CA LEU A 654 6.67 0.03 -1.84
C LEU A 654 6.50 -0.18 -0.33
N GLY A 655 6.15 -1.39 0.09
CA GLY A 655 6.11 -1.77 1.51
C GLY A 655 7.49 -1.71 2.17
N GLN A 656 7.52 -1.32 3.44
CA GLN A 656 8.68 -1.23 4.33
C GLN A 656 8.53 -2.19 5.51
#